data_AF-A0AAV1NIE0-F1
#
_entry.id   AF-A0AAV1NIE0-F1
#
_cell.length_a   1.000
_cell.length_b   1.000
_cell.length_c   1.000
_cell.angle_alpha   90.00
_cell.angle_beta   90.00
_cell.angle_gamma   90.00
#
_symmetry.space_group_name_H-M   'P 1'
#
loop_
_entity.id
_entity.type
_entity.pdbx_description
1 polymer ?
#
loop_
_entity_poly.entity_id
_entity_poly.type
_entity_poly.pdbx_seq_one_letter_code
_entity_poly.pdbx_strand_id
1 'polypeptide(L)'
;MFYAAADTQGSLEAHVEERDRLASITGFSEELGNFKITFRKPVTGELSSAKYASYNYLQTVSPGLEKLTDIVKNSLNRRSVYSPPSGEKRHYIAVDTYKPPHHQNQQKPADTRKESDFVVHQVTVQTPFQIEVLFESASFQARPNQMVGSVMTQELEKRKAEFDAKFENIFGLEKKGFSQAHIKFGKAALSNMLGGMGYFYGQSVVQSVYNEYPLLYPEGALFTAVPSRSFFPRGFLWDEGFHQLLLSKWDPQVTREAIAHWIDLMNIEGWIPREQILGDEARSKVPAEFVVQRNENANPPTLFLSLQELIEQLSSNPDKAASQPTLPFLRRLFPRLKTWFEWYNTTQSGLLPNSYRWRGRDKDTNLFLNPKTLTSGLDDYPRASHPSADERHVDLHCWMALSSGIMARIAQLLGEPHQDYQLTHQVLSDNNLLNELHWSEQLRAFSDFGNHTQAVSLQQEKVYVPPGQPRHQFPVARLVRSVRRAPKQQYVNALGYVSLFPFLLHILEPDSPKLEHILREIRDSNKLWTPYGLRSLSKADPMYMKRNTEHDAPYWRGPIWININYLAVRALHHYSTTHGPYQEKSTALYEELRTNIINNVYRQYVETGYIWEQYNDSTGRGQGSHPFTGWSALTVLMMAEQY
;
A
#
# COMPACT_ATOMS: atom_id res chain seq x y z
N MET A 1 3.49 -24.59 14.99
CA MET A 1 2.71 -25.45 14.09
C MET A 1 3.18 -25.16 12.67
N PHE A 2 3.22 -26.18 11.83
CA PHE A 2 3.50 -26.08 10.39
C PHE A 2 2.30 -26.67 9.65
N TYR A 3 2.00 -26.22 8.44
CA TYR A 3 0.90 -26.77 7.67
C TYR A 3 1.19 -26.80 6.17
N ALA A 4 0.46 -27.65 5.46
CA ALA A 4 0.33 -27.63 4.00
C ALA A 4 -1.16 -27.77 3.67
N ALA A 5 -1.62 -27.01 2.68
CA ALA A 5 -2.98 -27.08 2.16
C ALA A 5 -2.89 -27.16 0.63
N ALA A 6 -3.56 -28.14 0.04
CA ALA A 6 -3.75 -28.19 -1.40
C ALA A 6 -4.81 -27.16 -1.83
N ASP A 7 -4.75 -26.77 -3.09
CA ASP A 7 -5.87 -26.13 -3.78
C ASP A 7 -6.80 -27.21 -4.36
N THR A 8 -7.72 -26.82 -5.24
CA THR A 8 -8.68 -27.77 -5.83
C THR A 8 -8.08 -28.81 -6.78
N GLN A 9 -6.78 -28.73 -7.09
CA GLN A 9 -6.10 -29.57 -8.09
C GLN A 9 -4.93 -30.40 -7.52
N GLY A 10 -4.54 -30.18 -6.26
CA GLY A 10 -3.44 -30.90 -5.59
C GLY A 10 -3.89 -32.00 -4.62
N SER A 11 -2.97 -32.88 -4.26
CA SER A 11 -3.15 -33.89 -3.21
C SER A 11 -1.99 -33.93 -2.23
N LEU A 12 -2.28 -34.27 -0.97
CA LEU A 12 -1.31 -34.36 0.12
C LEU A 12 -1.44 -35.68 0.88
N GLU A 13 -0.34 -36.40 1.02
CA GLU A 13 -0.25 -37.64 1.79
C GLU A 13 0.70 -37.44 2.99
N ALA A 14 0.16 -37.66 4.19
CA ALA A 14 0.86 -37.51 5.45
C ALA A 14 1.60 -38.81 5.85
N HIS A 15 2.91 -38.71 6.13
CA HIS A 15 3.74 -39.84 6.58
C HIS A 15 4.06 -39.69 8.06
N VAL A 16 3.42 -40.52 8.89
CA VAL A 16 3.46 -40.42 10.37
C VAL A 16 4.35 -41.53 10.95
N GLU A 17 5.26 -41.15 11.84
CA GLU A 17 6.14 -42.03 12.61
C GLU A 17 5.74 -42.04 14.09
N GLU A 18 6.06 -43.11 14.82
CA GLU A 18 5.89 -43.18 16.28
C GLU A 18 4.46 -42.77 16.76
N ARG A 19 3.45 -43.12 15.95
CA ARG A 19 2.00 -42.82 16.08
C ARG A 19 1.58 -41.37 15.84
N ASP A 20 2.30 -40.39 16.37
CA ASP A 20 1.81 -39.00 16.43
C ASP A 20 2.73 -38.00 15.72
N ARG A 21 3.94 -38.40 15.30
CA ARG A 21 4.90 -37.50 14.67
C ARG A 21 4.73 -37.51 13.15
N LEU A 22 4.20 -36.42 12.59
CA LEU A 22 4.26 -36.19 11.14
C LEU A 22 5.71 -35.95 10.70
N ALA A 23 6.33 -36.94 10.05
CA ALA A 23 7.73 -36.86 9.62
C ALA A 23 7.86 -36.17 8.26
N SER A 24 6.93 -36.42 7.34
CA SER A 24 6.89 -35.75 6.04
C SER A 24 5.48 -35.72 5.44
N ILE A 25 5.30 -34.88 4.43
CA ILE A 25 4.15 -34.88 3.52
C ILE A 25 4.70 -35.12 2.12
N THR A 26 4.15 -36.07 1.36
CA THR A 26 4.34 -36.13 -0.09
C THR A 26 3.14 -35.51 -0.76
N GLY A 27 3.35 -34.80 -1.85
CA GLY A 27 2.25 -34.18 -2.56
C GLY A 27 2.51 -34.09 -4.06
N PHE A 28 1.43 -33.81 -4.77
CA PHE A 28 1.43 -33.55 -6.20
C PHE A 28 0.53 -32.35 -6.49
N SER A 29 0.98 -31.48 -7.38
CA SER A 29 0.10 -30.55 -8.10
C SER A 29 0.51 -30.51 -9.57
N GLU A 30 -0.39 -30.08 -10.44
CA GLU A 30 -0.10 -29.98 -11.88
C GLU A 30 1.11 -29.05 -12.15
N GLU A 31 1.19 -27.93 -11.44
CA GLU A 31 2.26 -26.93 -11.63
C GLU A 31 3.60 -27.32 -10.98
N LEU A 32 3.58 -27.92 -9.79
CA LEU A 32 4.81 -28.25 -9.04
C LEU A 32 5.33 -29.66 -9.33
N GLY A 33 4.49 -30.52 -9.92
CA GLY A 33 4.73 -31.95 -10.01
C GLY A 33 4.78 -32.60 -8.63
N ASN A 34 5.51 -33.71 -8.51
CA ASN A 34 5.70 -34.39 -7.24
C ASN A 34 6.67 -33.62 -6.33
N PHE A 35 6.35 -33.52 -5.04
CA PHE A 35 7.20 -32.89 -4.04
C PHE A 35 7.12 -33.60 -2.68
N LYS A 36 8.09 -33.28 -1.82
CA LYS A 36 8.14 -33.75 -0.43
C LYS A 36 8.42 -32.60 0.53
N ILE A 37 7.63 -32.50 1.60
CA ILE A 37 7.87 -31.61 2.74
C ILE A 37 8.37 -32.46 3.91
N THR A 38 9.53 -32.15 4.50
CA THR A 38 10.10 -32.94 5.61
C THR A 38 10.19 -32.10 6.89
N PHE A 39 9.70 -32.62 8.01
CA PHE A 39 9.73 -31.98 9.32
C PHE A 39 10.82 -32.61 10.21
N ARG A 40 11.90 -31.88 10.44
CA ARG A 40 13.04 -32.34 11.27
C ARG A 40 12.68 -32.30 12.76
N LYS A 41 13.28 -33.20 13.55
CA LYS A 41 13.17 -33.17 15.02
C LYS A 41 13.84 -31.88 15.55
N PRO A 42 13.30 -31.25 16.62
CA PRO A 42 13.91 -30.07 17.21
C PRO A 42 15.29 -30.37 17.79
N VAL A 43 16.21 -29.40 17.72
CA VAL A 43 17.58 -29.48 18.28
C VAL A 43 17.88 -28.27 19.17
N THR A 44 18.97 -28.34 19.95
CA THR A 44 19.45 -27.21 20.78
C THR A 44 20.83 -26.76 20.30
N GLY A 45 20.93 -25.56 19.74
CA GLY A 45 22.18 -25.07 19.13
C GLY A 45 22.60 -25.91 17.91
N GLU A 46 23.89 -25.86 17.56
CA GLU A 46 24.47 -26.65 16.47
C GLU A 46 24.73 -28.12 16.85
N LEU A 47 24.54 -28.48 18.12
CA LEU A 47 24.73 -29.85 18.62
C LEU A 47 23.58 -30.75 18.14
N SER A 48 23.95 -31.87 17.53
CA SER A 48 23.10 -32.81 16.79
C SER A 48 22.11 -33.64 17.63
N SER A 49 22.10 -33.49 18.96
CA SER A 49 21.20 -34.26 19.82
C SER A 49 19.79 -33.70 19.75
N ALA A 50 18.84 -34.52 19.29
CA ALA A 50 17.42 -34.17 19.26
C ALA A 50 16.92 -33.79 20.66
N LYS A 51 16.24 -32.65 20.75
CA LYS A 51 15.55 -32.20 21.95
C LYS A 51 14.24 -32.97 22.11
N TYR A 52 13.89 -33.32 23.34
CA TYR A 52 12.60 -33.94 23.62
C TYR A 52 11.45 -33.01 23.21
N ALA A 53 10.52 -33.56 22.43
CA ALA A 53 9.32 -32.87 21.97
C ALA A 53 8.13 -33.83 21.94
N SER A 54 6.94 -33.29 22.14
CA SER A 54 5.68 -33.99 21.91
C SER A 54 5.08 -33.52 20.58
N TYR A 55 4.44 -34.44 19.87
CA TYR A 55 3.94 -34.21 18.52
C TYR A 55 2.44 -34.46 18.47
N ASN A 56 1.77 -33.70 17.62
CA ASN A 56 0.40 -33.94 17.20
C ASN A 56 0.28 -33.58 15.72
N TYR A 57 -0.71 -34.15 15.05
CA TYR A 57 -1.02 -33.77 13.67
C TYR A 57 -2.53 -33.76 13.45
N LEU A 58 -2.95 -32.99 12.44
CA LEU A 58 -4.31 -33.00 11.93
C LEU A 58 -4.21 -33.23 10.43
N GLN A 59 -4.95 -34.21 9.92
CA GLN A 59 -5.20 -34.37 8.50
C GLN A 59 -6.71 -34.31 8.28
N THR A 60 -7.14 -33.38 7.44
CA THR A 60 -8.55 -33.14 7.14
C THR A 60 -8.65 -32.49 5.76
N VAL A 61 -9.83 -32.01 5.43
CA VAL A 61 -10.08 -31.24 4.22
C VAL A 61 -10.56 -29.85 4.58
N SER A 62 -10.30 -28.87 3.71
CA SER A 62 -10.74 -27.49 3.85
C SER A 62 -11.58 -27.05 2.67
N PRO A 63 -12.71 -26.33 2.87
CA PRO A 63 -13.46 -25.71 1.79
C PRO A 63 -12.81 -24.41 1.27
N GLY A 64 -11.72 -23.95 1.89
CA GLY A 64 -11.00 -22.72 1.50
C GLY A 64 -9.88 -22.31 2.47
N LEU A 65 -8.90 -21.53 1.99
CA LEU A 65 -7.76 -21.09 2.79
C LEU A 65 -8.16 -20.14 3.95
N GLU A 66 -9.25 -19.39 3.77
CA GLU A 66 -9.78 -18.48 4.79
C GLU A 66 -10.34 -19.21 6.02
N LYS A 67 -10.59 -20.53 5.93
CA LYS A 67 -11.14 -21.36 7.02
C LYS A 67 -10.09 -22.08 7.84
N LEU A 68 -8.82 -22.12 7.41
CA LEU A 68 -7.80 -22.95 8.06
C LEU A 68 -7.63 -22.63 9.56
N THR A 69 -7.70 -21.36 9.93
CA THR A 69 -7.61 -20.95 11.34
C THR A 69 -8.77 -21.49 12.18
N ASP A 70 -10.00 -21.45 11.65
CA ASP A 70 -11.18 -21.94 12.36
C ASP A 70 -11.18 -23.47 12.46
N ILE A 71 -10.75 -24.17 11.40
CA ILE A 71 -10.55 -25.62 11.39
C ILE A 71 -9.56 -26.02 12.49
N VAL A 72 -8.41 -25.34 12.56
CA VAL A 72 -7.40 -25.61 13.60
C VAL A 72 -7.97 -25.34 14.99
N LYS A 73 -8.62 -24.19 15.23
CA LYS A 73 -9.21 -23.89 16.55
C LYS A 73 -10.23 -24.93 16.99
N ASN A 74 -11.06 -25.39 16.07
CA ASN A 74 -12.11 -26.37 16.34
C ASN A 74 -11.58 -27.81 16.49
N SER A 75 -10.33 -28.08 16.11
CA SER A 75 -9.67 -29.37 16.34
C SER A 75 -8.91 -29.46 17.67
N LEU A 76 -8.75 -28.33 18.39
CA LEU A 76 -7.94 -28.28 19.61
C LEU A 76 -8.62 -28.98 20.80
N ASN A 77 -7.86 -29.82 21.51
CA ASN A 77 -8.29 -30.45 22.77
C ASN A 77 -7.21 -30.34 23.87
N ARG A 78 -7.56 -30.68 25.12
CA ARG A 78 -6.66 -30.60 26.31
C ARG A 78 -6.12 -31.95 26.82
N ARG A 79 -6.21 -33.01 26.01
CA ARG A 79 -5.90 -34.38 26.45
C ARG A 79 -4.41 -34.70 26.43
N SER A 80 -3.62 -33.93 25.70
CA SER A 80 -2.19 -34.20 25.52
C SER A 80 -1.35 -33.78 26.73
N VAL A 81 -0.29 -34.56 26.99
CA VAL A 81 0.63 -34.38 28.11
C VAL A 81 2.06 -34.33 27.59
N TYR A 82 2.75 -33.23 27.85
CA TYR A 82 4.18 -33.07 27.62
C TYR A 82 4.93 -33.74 28.78
N SER A 83 5.76 -34.75 28.50
CA SER A 83 6.39 -35.60 29.53
C SER A 83 7.89 -35.84 29.25
N PRO A 84 8.75 -34.83 29.38
CA PRO A 84 10.19 -34.97 29.14
C PRO A 84 10.84 -35.93 30.15
N PRO A 85 11.93 -36.63 29.78
CA PRO A 85 12.58 -37.62 30.66
C PRO A 85 13.03 -37.10 32.03
N SER A 86 13.41 -35.82 32.11
CA SER A 86 13.97 -35.17 33.29
C SER A 86 13.17 -33.95 33.78
N GLY A 87 11.92 -33.78 33.32
CA GLY A 87 11.12 -32.60 33.64
C GLY A 87 9.68 -32.92 34.04
N GLU A 88 8.97 -31.89 34.51
CA GLU A 88 7.59 -32.01 34.96
C GLU A 88 6.64 -32.36 33.81
N LYS A 89 5.68 -33.25 34.10
CA LYS A 89 4.56 -33.51 33.20
C LYS A 89 3.62 -32.31 33.18
N ARG A 90 3.27 -31.83 31.98
CA ARG A 90 2.39 -30.67 31.81
C ARG A 90 1.35 -30.94 30.74
N HIS A 91 0.09 -30.63 31.04
CA HIS A 91 -0.96 -30.66 30.02
C HIS A 91 -0.76 -29.51 29.03
N TYR A 92 -1.04 -29.77 27.75
CA TYR A 92 -1.03 -28.74 26.72
C TYR A 92 -2.20 -28.92 25.75
N ILE A 93 -2.51 -27.86 25.00
CA ILE A 93 -3.56 -27.87 24.00
C ILE A 93 -2.98 -28.37 22.68
N ALA A 94 -3.61 -29.38 22.09
CA ALA A 94 -3.14 -30.03 20.89
C ALA A 94 -4.22 -30.13 19.82
N VAL A 95 -3.82 -30.06 18.55
CA VAL A 95 -4.66 -30.50 17.43
C VAL A 95 -4.95 -32.00 17.55
N ASP A 96 -6.16 -32.39 17.19
CA ASP A 96 -6.63 -33.77 17.22
C ASP A 96 -7.53 -34.02 16.00
N THR A 97 -8.83 -34.22 16.21
CA THR A 97 -9.78 -34.50 15.14
C THR A 97 -10.65 -33.28 14.86
N TYR A 98 -10.85 -32.98 13.58
CA TYR A 98 -11.84 -32.01 13.15
C TYR A 98 -13.02 -32.75 12.54
N LYS A 99 -14.22 -32.52 13.08
CA LYS A 99 -15.47 -32.91 12.43
C LYS A 99 -16.16 -31.63 11.97
N PRO A 100 -16.46 -31.48 10.66
CA PRO A 100 -17.25 -30.36 10.19
C PRO A 100 -18.56 -30.26 10.99
N PRO A 101 -19.04 -29.05 11.33
CA PRO A 101 -20.33 -28.91 11.97
C PRO A 101 -21.41 -29.62 11.14
N HIS A 102 -22.14 -30.58 11.72
CA HIS A 102 -23.26 -31.21 11.02
C HIS A 102 -24.23 -30.10 10.56
N HIS A 103 -24.55 -30.07 9.26
CA HIS A 103 -25.60 -29.24 8.67
C HIS A 103 -26.98 -29.66 9.21
N GLN A 104 -27.29 -29.36 10.48
CA GLN A 104 -28.56 -29.74 11.11
C GLN A 104 -29.69 -28.72 10.92
N ASN A 105 -29.56 -27.75 10.03
CA ASN A 105 -30.69 -26.91 9.59
C ASN A 105 -30.67 -26.74 8.07
N GLN A 106 -31.57 -27.47 7.39
CA GLN A 106 -31.85 -27.44 5.95
C GLN A 106 -32.49 -26.11 5.48
N GLN A 107 -31.90 -24.96 5.79
CA GLN A 107 -32.34 -23.66 5.26
C GLN A 107 -31.21 -22.77 4.70
N LYS A 108 -29.96 -23.22 4.74
CA LYS A 108 -28.88 -22.60 3.96
C LYS A 108 -28.51 -23.49 2.78
N PRO A 109 -28.34 -22.95 1.57
CA PRO A 109 -27.88 -23.73 0.43
C PRO A 109 -26.56 -24.43 0.80
N ALA A 110 -26.40 -25.68 0.36
CA ALA A 110 -25.15 -26.42 0.54
C ALA A 110 -23.99 -25.62 -0.08
N ASP A 111 -22.87 -25.52 0.64
CA ASP A 111 -21.65 -24.89 0.12
C ASP A 111 -21.16 -25.74 -1.06
N THR A 112 -21.16 -25.17 -2.27
CA THR A 112 -20.82 -25.89 -3.51
C THR A 112 -19.31 -25.98 -3.78
N ARG A 113 -18.48 -25.45 -2.87
CA ARG A 113 -17.02 -25.41 -3.01
C ARG A 113 -16.40 -26.80 -2.88
N LYS A 114 -15.37 -27.07 -3.69
CA LYS A 114 -14.59 -28.31 -3.61
C LYS A 114 -13.71 -28.28 -2.35
N GLU A 115 -13.75 -29.36 -1.60
CA GLU A 115 -12.85 -29.55 -0.45
C GLU A 115 -11.45 -29.97 -0.94
N SER A 116 -10.41 -29.48 -0.26
CA SER A 116 -9.01 -29.75 -0.58
C SER A 116 -8.24 -30.26 0.64
N ASP A 117 -7.21 -31.07 0.41
CA ASP A 117 -6.40 -31.65 1.49
C ASP A 117 -5.74 -30.59 2.37
N PHE A 118 -5.81 -30.77 3.68
CA PHE A 118 -5.20 -29.89 4.68
C PHE A 118 -4.52 -30.70 5.78
N VAL A 119 -3.21 -30.49 5.95
CA VAL A 119 -2.37 -31.19 6.90
C VAL A 119 -1.67 -30.20 7.82
N VAL A 120 -1.74 -30.41 9.13
CA VAL A 120 -1.08 -29.60 10.17
C VAL A 120 -0.18 -30.48 11.02
N HIS A 121 1.05 -30.03 11.23
CA HIS A 121 1.99 -30.58 12.20
C HIS A 121 2.16 -29.65 13.40
N GLN A 122 1.90 -30.16 14.60
CA GLN A 122 2.17 -29.47 15.85
C GLN A 122 3.37 -30.12 16.56
N VAL A 123 4.33 -29.27 16.93
CA VAL A 123 5.48 -29.64 17.76
C VAL A 123 5.41 -28.84 19.06
N THR A 124 5.34 -29.54 20.18
CA THR A 124 5.39 -28.96 21.53
C THR A 124 6.75 -29.26 22.14
N VAL A 125 7.54 -28.22 22.40
CA VAL A 125 8.94 -28.34 22.82
C VAL A 125 9.32 -27.15 23.72
N GLN A 126 10.19 -27.39 24.71
CA GLN A 126 10.69 -26.33 25.58
C GLN A 126 11.71 -25.44 24.85
N THR A 127 11.71 -24.13 25.09
CA THR A 127 12.73 -23.20 24.54
C THR A 127 14.06 -23.27 25.30
N PRO A 128 15.20 -22.89 24.69
CA PRO A 128 15.40 -22.58 23.27
C PRO A 128 15.46 -23.85 22.40
N PHE A 129 15.04 -23.76 21.14
CA PHE A 129 15.12 -24.86 20.16
C PHE A 129 15.22 -24.32 18.73
N GLN A 130 15.67 -25.16 17.80
CA GLN A 130 15.62 -24.93 16.34
C GLN A 130 14.92 -26.11 15.68
N ILE A 131 14.07 -25.83 14.68
CA ILE A 131 13.41 -26.82 13.82
C ILE A 131 13.60 -26.38 12.36
N GLU A 132 13.92 -27.33 11.50
CA GLU A 132 14.05 -27.12 10.06
C GLU A 132 12.92 -27.84 9.32
N VAL A 133 12.31 -27.16 8.36
CA VAL A 133 11.29 -27.72 7.47
C VAL A 133 11.77 -27.56 6.05
N LEU A 134 11.82 -28.66 5.32
CA LEU A 134 12.36 -28.72 3.97
C LEU A 134 11.24 -28.91 2.97
N PHE A 135 11.35 -28.25 1.82
CA PHE A 135 10.57 -28.55 0.62
C PHE A 135 11.52 -29.05 -0.48
N GLU A 136 11.18 -30.18 -1.09
CA GLU A 136 12.01 -30.86 -2.08
C GLU A 136 11.16 -31.23 -3.32
N SER A 137 11.43 -30.59 -4.47
CA SER A 137 10.76 -30.91 -5.75
C SER A 137 11.39 -32.13 -6.44
N ALA A 138 10.59 -33.13 -6.80
CA ALA A 138 11.06 -34.37 -7.42
C ALA A 138 11.69 -34.18 -8.81
N SER A 139 11.46 -33.04 -9.47
CA SER A 139 12.09 -32.70 -10.75
C SER A 139 13.60 -32.49 -10.62
N PHE A 140 14.08 -32.14 -9.43
CA PHE A 140 15.51 -31.91 -9.19
C PHE A 140 16.16 -33.16 -8.59
N GLN A 141 16.70 -34.02 -9.48
CA GLN A 141 17.27 -35.33 -9.11
C GLN A 141 18.73 -35.27 -8.64
N ALA A 142 19.52 -34.32 -9.13
CA ALA A 142 20.95 -34.21 -8.82
C ALA A 142 21.21 -33.30 -7.61
N ARG A 143 20.83 -33.74 -6.40
CA ARG A 143 21.10 -32.99 -5.16
C ARG A 143 22.44 -33.43 -4.56
N PRO A 144 23.50 -32.59 -4.60
CA PRO A 144 24.77 -32.95 -3.99
C PRO A 144 24.67 -33.03 -2.46
N ASN A 145 23.80 -32.22 -1.85
CA ASN A 145 23.54 -32.17 -0.40
C ASN A 145 22.08 -31.76 -0.13
N GLN A 146 21.59 -32.03 1.09
CA GLN A 146 20.34 -31.45 1.60
C GLN A 146 20.60 -30.10 2.28
N MET A 147 19.67 -29.15 2.10
CA MET A 147 19.70 -27.82 2.73
C MET A 147 19.27 -27.86 4.20
N VAL A 148 20.10 -28.48 5.05
CA VAL A 148 19.86 -28.65 6.50
C VAL A 148 21.12 -28.40 7.32
N GLY A 149 20.95 -28.16 8.63
CA GLY A 149 22.04 -28.09 9.60
C GLY A 149 23.15 -27.12 9.18
N SER A 150 24.39 -27.60 9.10
CA SER A 150 25.55 -26.78 8.74
C SER A 150 25.48 -26.25 7.31
N VAL A 151 24.93 -27.01 6.35
CA VAL A 151 24.79 -26.58 4.95
C VAL A 151 23.82 -25.39 4.86
N MET A 152 22.66 -25.49 5.53
CA MET A 152 21.69 -24.39 5.61
C MET A 152 22.28 -23.17 6.32
N THR A 153 23.02 -23.39 7.41
CA THR A 153 23.65 -22.30 8.19
C THR A 153 24.70 -21.56 7.36
N GLN A 154 25.58 -22.28 6.65
CA GLN A 154 26.60 -21.69 5.79
C GLN A 154 25.98 -20.90 4.63
N GLU A 155 24.97 -21.46 3.97
CA GLU A 155 24.28 -20.75 2.89
C GLU A 155 23.53 -19.52 3.42
N LEU A 156 22.90 -19.60 4.60
CA LEU A 156 22.23 -18.45 5.22
C LEU A 156 23.21 -17.31 5.51
N GLU A 157 24.38 -17.60 6.11
CA GLU A 157 25.40 -16.58 6.38
C GLU A 157 25.97 -15.99 5.09
N LYS A 158 26.20 -16.81 4.07
CA LYS A 158 26.58 -16.33 2.73
C LYS A 158 25.54 -15.37 2.15
N ARG A 159 24.26 -15.73 2.18
CA ARG A 159 23.17 -14.88 1.65
C ARG A 159 22.99 -13.58 2.44
N LYS A 160 23.19 -13.60 3.77
CA LYS A 160 23.22 -12.39 4.60
C LYS A 160 24.34 -11.45 4.17
N ALA A 161 25.56 -11.98 3.98
CA ALA A 161 26.70 -11.19 3.53
C ALA A 161 26.49 -10.61 2.10
N GLU A 162 25.93 -11.40 1.18
CA GLU A 162 25.56 -10.95 -0.17
C GLU A 162 24.49 -9.84 -0.13
N PHE A 163 23.46 -9.99 0.70
CA PHE A 163 22.43 -8.97 0.91
C PHE A 163 23.03 -7.67 1.45
N ASP A 164 23.89 -7.77 2.47
CA ASP A 164 24.53 -6.62 3.10
C ASP A 164 25.42 -5.86 2.11
N ALA A 165 26.23 -6.59 1.33
CA ALA A 165 27.07 -6.01 0.29
C ALA A 165 26.23 -5.36 -0.83
N LYS A 166 25.17 -6.03 -1.30
CA LYS A 166 24.26 -5.47 -2.31
C LYS A 166 23.56 -4.21 -1.81
N PHE A 167 23.12 -4.21 -0.54
CA PHE A 167 22.46 -3.06 0.07
C PHE A 167 23.36 -1.84 0.13
N GLU A 168 24.61 -1.99 0.60
CA GLU A 168 25.56 -0.87 0.62
C GLU A 168 25.94 -0.42 -0.79
N ASN A 169 26.10 -1.35 -1.75
CA ASN A 169 26.40 -0.99 -3.13
C ASN A 169 25.28 -0.15 -3.79
N ILE A 170 24.03 -0.43 -3.46
CA ILE A 170 22.87 0.27 -4.04
C ILE A 170 22.61 1.59 -3.32
N PHE A 171 22.58 1.61 -1.99
CA PHE A 171 22.11 2.77 -1.23
C PHE A 171 23.25 3.62 -0.66
N GLY A 172 24.47 3.09 -0.53
CA GLY A 172 25.66 3.85 -0.12
C GLY A 172 25.53 4.52 1.25
N LEU A 173 24.80 3.92 2.19
CA LEU A 173 24.46 4.59 3.45
C LEU A 173 25.68 4.71 4.37
N GLU A 174 26.57 3.71 4.38
CA GLU A 174 27.82 3.80 5.13
C GLU A 174 28.72 4.91 4.57
N LYS A 175 28.87 4.97 3.24
CA LYS A 175 29.63 6.04 2.56
C LYS A 175 29.08 7.43 2.82
N LYS A 176 27.76 7.55 3.05
CA LYS A 176 27.07 8.80 3.40
C LYS A 176 27.12 9.13 4.90
N GLY A 177 27.83 8.34 5.70
CA GLY A 177 28.05 8.62 7.12
C GLY A 177 26.92 8.20 8.05
N PHE A 178 25.96 7.38 7.58
CA PHE A 178 24.92 6.85 8.47
C PHE A 178 25.52 5.81 9.44
N SER A 179 25.05 5.82 10.69
CA SER A 179 25.48 4.84 11.68
C SER A 179 24.97 3.43 11.35
N GLN A 180 25.63 2.40 11.90
CA GLN A 180 25.20 1.00 11.73
C GLN A 180 23.74 0.75 12.16
N ALA A 181 23.25 1.52 13.14
CA ALA A 181 21.86 1.41 13.57
C ALA A 181 20.87 1.99 12.53
N HIS A 182 21.23 3.08 11.84
CA HIS A 182 20.46 3.60 10.71
C HIS A 182 20.51 2.66 9.49
N ILE A 183 21.68 2.06 9.21
CA ILE A 183 21.83 1.08 8.13
C ILE A 183 20.95 -0.15 8.41
N LYS A 184 20.94 -0.65 9.65
CA LYS A 184 20.05 -1.75 10.06
C LYS A 184 18.58 -1.38 9.91
N PHE A 185 18.19 -0.16 10.25
CA PHE A 185 16.83 0.36 10.00
C PHE A 185 16.49 0.35 8.50
N GLY A 186 17.39 0.85 7.64
CA GLY A 186 17.17 0.87 6.20
C GLY A 186 17.03 -0.54 5.59
N LYS A 187 17.88 -1.48 6.03
CA LYS A 187 17.76 -2.90 5.68
C LYS A 187 16.42 -3.48 6.12
N ALA A 188 15.99 -3.22 7.36
CA ALA A 188 14.70 -3.68 7.87
C ALA A 188 13.50 -3.11 7.08
N ALA A 189 13.55 -1.84 6.68
CA ALA A 189 12.50 -1.20 5.89
C ALA A 189 12.36 -1.87 4.51
N LEU A 190 13.47 -2.04 3.78
CA LEU A 190 13.49 -2.73 2.49
C LEU A 190 13.05 -4.20 2.61
N SER A 191 13.61 -4.94 3.58
CA SER A 191 13.28 -6.36 3.78
C SER A 191 11.80 -6.57 4.11
N ASN A 192 11.17 -5.67 4.89
CA ASN A 192 9.74 -5.78 5.17
C ASN A 192 8.86 -5.40 3.96
N MET A 193 9.27 -4.45 3.12
CA MET A 193 8.58 -4.17 1.86
C MET A 193 8.63 -5.38 0.91
N LEU A 194 9.82 -5.95 0.70
CA LEU A 194 10.00 -7.19 -0.08
C LEU A 194 9.20 -8.35 0.52
N GLY A 195 9.27 -8.54 1.84
CA GLY A 195 8.52 -9.57 2.56
C GLY A 195 7.02 -9.31 2.66
N GLY A 196 6.56 -8.14 2.22
CA GLY A 196 5.15 -7.79 2.06
C GLY A 196 4.62 -8.05 0.65
N MET A 197 5.49 -8.35 -0.32
CA MET A 197 5.03 -8.75 -1.65
C MET A 197 4.25 -10.05 -1.58
N GLY A 198 3.12 -10.08 -2.27
CA GLY A 198 2.20 -11.21 -2.32
C GLY A 198 1.76 -11.52 -3.74
N TYR A 199 1.30 -12.76 -3.92
CA TYR A 199 0.59 -13.20 -5.11
C TYR A 199 -0.87 -13.46 -4.74
N PHE A 200 -1.79 -12.83 -5.46
CA PHE A 200 -3.23 -12.93 -5.23
C PHE A 200 -3.90 -13.40 -6.51
N TYR A 201 -4.96 -14.20 -6.38
CA TYR A 201 -5.73 -14.69 -7.52
C TYR A 201 -7.22 -14.71 -7.18
N GLY A 202 -8.06 -14.30 -8.14
CA GLY A 202 -9.50 -14.41 -8.04
C GLY A 202 -10.24 -13.27 -8.71
N GLN A 203 -11.51 -13.09 -8.34
CA GLN A 203 -12.41 -12.12 -8.96
C GLN A 203 -12.61 -10.89 -8.06
N SER A 204 -12.56 -9.71 -8.68
CA SER A 204 -13.00 -8.45 -8.09
C SER A 204 -14.52 -8.30 -8.18
N VAL A 205 -15.11 -7.62 -7.19
CA VAL A 205 -16.54 -7.27 -7.20
C VAL A 205 -16.70 -5.83 -7.70
N VAL A 206 -17.39 -5.63 -8.81
CA VAL A 206 -17.48 -4.33 -9.49
C VAL A 206 -18.94 -3.95 -9.76
N GLN A 207 -19.30 -2.71 -9.44
CA GLN A 207 -20.54 -2.08 -9.87
C GLN A 207 -20.21 -0.94 -10.85
N SER A 208 -20.47 -1.17 -12.14
CA SER A 208 -20.26 -0.15 -13.18
C SER A 208 -21.51 0.71 -13.39
N VAL A 209 -21.37 1.77 -14.17
CA VAL A 209 -22.51 2.58 -14.63
C VAL A 209 -23.48 1.81 -15.55
N TYR A 210 -23.06 0.66 -16.09
CA TYR A 210 -23.86 -0.15 -17.02
C TYR A 210 -24.62 -1.31 -16.33
N ASN A 211 -24.42 -1.52 -15.03
CA ASN A 211 -25.09 -2.58 -14.28
C ASN A 211 -25.69 -2.08 -12.96
N GLU A 212 -26.92 -2.51 -12.68
CA GLU A 212 -27.65 -2.07 -11.49
C GLU A 212 -27.07 -2.66 -10.20
N TYR A 213 -26.60 -3.91 -10.24
CA TYR A 213 -26.09 -4.66 -9.07
C TYR A 213 -24.62 -5.03 -9.24
N PRO A 214 -23.83 -5.16 -8.17
CA PRO A 214 -22.43 -5.59 -8.25
C PRO A 214 -22.27 -6.94 -8.95
N LEU A 215 -21.28 -7.05 -9.84
CA LEU A 215 -20.95 -8.25 -10.61
C LEU A 215 -19.52 -8.70 -10.30
N LEU A 216 -19.26 -9.98 -10.52
CA LEU A 216 -17.91 -10.54 -10.47
C LEU A 216 -17.21 -10.28 -11.80
N TYR A 217 -16.04 -9.65 -11.74
CA TYR A 217 -15.16 -9.53 -12.89
C TYR A 217 -14.46 -10.87 -13.21
N PRO A 218 -13.89 -11.01 -14.42
CA PRO A 218 -13.05 -12.16 -14.74
C PRO A 218 -11.96 -12.38 -13.68
N GLU A 219 -11.58 -13.65 -13.49
CA GLU A 219 -10.46 -13.99 -12.62
C GLU A 219 -9.17 -13.36 -13.14
N GLY A 220 -8.35 -12.86 -12.23
CA GLY A 220 -7.06 -12.29 -12.54
C GLY A 220 -6.05 -12.57 -11.43
N ALA A 221 -4.77 -12.55 -11.82
CA ALA A 221 -3.65 -12.66 -10.91
C ALA A 221 -3.07 -11.27 -10.58
N LEU A 222 -2.54 -11.11 -9.38
CA LEU A 222 -1.83 -9.91 -8.96
C LEU A 222 -0.59 -10.28 -8.16
N PHE A 223 0.59 -9.98 -8.70
CA PHE A 223 1.84 -9.94 -7.95
C PHE A 223 2.13 -8.49 -7.57
N THR A 224 2.12 -8.16 -6.28
CA THR A 224 2.17 -6.76 -5.81
C THR A 224 2.77 -6.64 -4.42
N ALA A 225 3.34 -5.49 -4.08
CA ALA A 225 3.56 -5.11 -2.70
C ALA A 225 2.24 -4.72 -2.02
N VAL A 226 2.21 -4.77 -0.69
CA VAL A 226 1.03 -4.40 0.12
C VAL A 226 1.39 -3.30 1.13
N PRO A 227 0.49 -2.35 1.44
CA PRO A 227 0.83 -1.24 2.34
C PRO A 227 1.17 -1.70 3.77
N SER A 228 0.42 -2.69 4.26
CA SER A 228 0.59 -3.28 5.59
C SER A 228 0.14 -4.73 5.62
N ARG A 229 1.03 -5.63 6.07
CA ARG A 229 0.71 -7.07 6.19
C ARG A 229 -0.41 -7.36 7.20
N SER A 230 -0.62 -6.47 8.18
CA SER A 230 -1.58 -6.70 9.27
C SER A 230 -2.98 -6.18 8.96
N PHE A 231 -3.09 -5.03 8.29
CA PHE A 231 -4.38 -4.37 8.03
C PHE A 231 -4.77 -4.35 6.56
N PHE A 232 -3.78 -4.26 5.67
CA PHE A 232 -3.98 -4.07 4.24
C PHE A 232 -3.21 -5.12 3.41
N PRO A 233 -3.40 -6.44 3.63
CA PRO A 233 -2.67 -7.49 2.91
C PRO A 233 -3.25 -7.70 1.50
N ARG A 234 -3.28 -6.65 0.69
CA ARG A 234 -3.86 -6.61 -0.66
C ARG A 234 -3.32 -5.43 -1.47
N GLY A 235 -3.52 -5.45 -2.78
CA GLY A 235 -3.04 -4.40 -3.68
C GLY A 235 -3.85 -3.11 -3.58
N PHE A 236 -3.16 -1.97 -3.50
CA PHE A 236 -3.72 -0.63 -3.64
C PHE A 236 -2.99 0.11 -4.77
N LEU A 237 -3.75 0.61 -5.76
CA LEU A 237 -3.20 1.07 -7.04
C LEU A 237 -2.22 2.23 -6.87
N TRP A 238 -2.61 3.26 -6.11
CA TRP A 238 -1.74 4.42 -5.94
C TRP A 238 -0.58 4.18 -4.96
N ASP A 239 -0.75 3.30 -3.97
CA ASP A 239 0.34 2.90 -3.06
C ASP A 239 1.47 2.20 -3.85
N GLU A 240 1.11 1.38 -4.84
CA GLU A 240 2.08 0.55 -5.56
C GLU A 240 3.14 1.38 -6.29
N GLY A 241 2.77 2.52 -6.89
CA GLY A 241 3.76 3.38 -7.52
C GLY A 241 4.84 3.87 -6.54
N PHE A 242 4.47 4.11 -5.27
CA PHE A 242 5.42 4.46 -4.22
C PHE A 242 6.23 3.26 -3.73
N HIS A 243 5.64 2.06 -3.65
CA HIS A 243 6.39 0.84 -3.34
C HIS A 243 7.49 0.59 -4.37
N GLN A 244 7.14 0.72 -5.64
CA GLN A 244 8.01 0.38 -6.74
C GLN A 244 9.15 1.39 -6.96
N LEU A 245 9.06 2.61 -6.43
CA LEU A 245 10.20 3.53 -6.37
C LEU A 245 11.39 2.94 -5.59
N LEU A 246 11.13 2.30 -4.43
CA LEU A 246 12.20 1.66 -3.65
C LEU A 246 12.60 0.31 -4.25
N LEU A 247 11.62 -0.53 -4.63
CA LEU A 247 11.89 -1.87 -5.13
C LEU A 247 12.65 -1.85 -6.46
N SER A 248 12.40 -0.88 -7.35
CA SER A 248 13.11 -0.77 -8.62
C SER A 248 14.60 -0.48 -8.45
N LYS A 249 15.03 0.17 -7.35
CA LYS A 249 16.47 0.33 -7.05
C LYS A 249 17.10 -1.00 -6.64
N TRP A 250 16.34 -1.88 -6.00
CA TRP A 250 16.80 -3.18 -5.53
C TRP A 250 16.79 -4.26 -6.62
N ASP A 251 15.67 -4.38 -7.33
CA ASP A 251 15.45 -5.35 -8.40
C ASP A 251 14.41 -4.83 -9.42
N PRO A 252 14.87 -4.25 -10.54
CA PRO A 252 13.98 -3.79 -11.62
C PRO A 252 13.08 -4.88 -12.22
N GLN A 253 13.45 -6.18 -12.12
CA GLN A 253 12.62 -7.25 -12.64
C GLN A 253 11.34 -7.39 -11.83
N VAL A 254 11.46 -7.37 -10.50
CA VAL A 254 10.31 -7.42 -9.59
C VAL A 254 9.33 -6.28 -9.87
N THR A 255 9.84 -5.08 -10.14
CA THR A 255 9.01 -3.93 -10.52
C THR A 255 8.28 -4.13 -11.85
N ARG A 256 8.97 -4.65 -12.88
CA ARG A 256 8.33 -4.94 -14.17
C ARG A 256 7.22 -5.98 -14.03
N GLU A 257 7.44 -7.04 -13.26
CA GLU A 257 6.42 -8.06 -12.98
C GLU A 257 5.20 -7.46 -12.28
N ALA A 258 5.42 -6.65 -11.24
CA ALA A 258 4.32 -6.02 -10.50
C ALA A 258 3.50 -5.07 -11.39
N ILE A 259 4.16 -4.18 -12.15
CA ILE A 259 3.47 -3.27 -13.07
C ILE A 259 2.70 -4.04 -14.15
N ALA A 260 3.27 -5.12 -14.70
CA ALA A 260 2.58 -5.94 -15.69
C ALA A 260 1.27 -6.52 -15.13
N HIS A 261 1.32 -7.12 -13.94
CA HIS A 261 0.13 -7.69 -13.29
C HIS A 261 -0.94 -6.62 -13.01
N TRP A 262 -0.55 -5.44 -12.53
CA TRP A 262 -1.50 -4.33 -12.32
C TRP A 262 -2.20 -3.90 -13.61
N ILE A 263 -1.44 -3.80 -14.71
CA ILE A 263 -1.95 -3.38 -16.02
C ILE A 263 -2.79 -4.48 -16.70
N ASP A 264 -2.57 -5.76 -16.37
CA ASP A 264 -3.39 -6.87 -16.86
C ASP A 264 -4.77 -6.96 -16.18
N LEU A 265 -4.95 -6.35 -15.00
CA LEU A 265 -6.25 -6.24 -14.32
C LEU A 265 -7.18 -5.15 -14.90
N MET A 266 -6.74 -4.49 -15.95
CA MET A 266 -7.48 -3.45 -16.64
C MET A 266 -8.69 -4.02 -17.38
N ASN A 267 -9.83 -3.35 -17.24
CA ASN A 267 -11.03 -3.69 -17.98
C ASN A 267 -10.98 -3.16 -19.43
N ILE A 268 -12.00 -3.49 -20.24
CA ILE A 268 -12.07 -3.08 -21.64
C ILE A 268 -12.12 -1.56 -21.86
N GLU A 269 -12.53 -0.79 -20.84
CA GLU A 269 -12.60 0.67 -20.90
C GLU A 269 -11.25 1.34 -20.60
N GLY A 270 -10.29 0.59 -20.04
CA GLY A 270 -9.05 1.14 -19.52
C GLY A 270 -9.05 1.44 -18.03
N TRP A 271 -10.06 1.01 -17.29
CA TRP A 271 -10.14 1.20 -15.83
C TRP A 271 -9.46 0.06 -15.07
N ILE A 272 -8.78 0.40 -13.97
CA ILE A 272 -8.19 -0.55 -13.01
C ILE A 272 -8.80 -0.27 -11.63
N PRO A 273 -9.35 -1.27 -10.92
CA PRO A 273 -9.82 -1.09 -9.56
C PRO A 273 -8.73 -0.55 -8.62
N ARG A 274 -9.06 0.47 -7.84
CA ARG A 274 -8.12 1.12 -6.90
C ARG A 274 -7.65 0.20 -5.78
N GLU A 275 -8.47 -0.75 -5.39
CA GLU A 275 -8.22 -1.71 -4.31
C GLU A 275 -8.56 -3.11 -4.82
N GLN A 276 -7.56 -3.99 -4.85
CA GLN A 276 -7.66 -5.31 -5.47
C GLN A 276 -7.94 -6.37 -4.40
N ILE A 277 -9.21 -6.79 -4.31
CA ILE A 277 -9.69 -7.74 -3.30
C ILE A 277 -9.96 -9.07 -4.00
N LEU A 278 -8.88 -9.80 -4.30
CA LEU A 278 -8.91 -11.00 -5.11
C LEU A 278 -8.96 -12.25 -4.22
N GLY A 279 -10.03 -13.04 -4.37
CA GLY A 279 -10.23 -14.28 -3.63
C GLY A 279 -10.84 -14.11 -2.22
N ASP A 280 -11.26 -15.22 -1.64
CA ASP A 280 -12.01 -15.25 -0.38
C ASP A 280 -11.14 -14.85 0.83
N GLU A 281 -9.84 -15.17 0.79
CA GLU A 281 -8.91 -14.77 1.85
C GLU A 281 -8.81 -13.24 1.95
N ALA A 282 -8.63 -12.54 0.82
CA ALA A 282 -8.60 -11.08 0.80
C ALA A 282 -9.94 -10.49 1.26
N ARG A 283 -11.08 -11.01 0.76
CA ARG A 283 -12.43 -10.55 1.15
C ARG A 283 -12.70 -10.71 2.64
N SER A 284 -12.18 -11.75 3.28
CA SER A 284 -12.35 -11.98 4.72
C SER A 284 -11.73 -10.88 5.60
N LYS A 285 -10.83 -10.06 5.04
CA LYS A 285 -10.14 -8.97 5.72
C LYS A 285 -10.74 -7.59 5.44
N VAL A 286 -11.82 -7.51 4.65
CA VAL A 286 -12.41 -6.25 4.21
C VAL A 286 -13.89 -6.18 4.62
N PRO A 287 -14.32 -5.11 5.32
CA PRO A 287 -15.74 -4.88 5.57
C PRO A 287 -16.54 -4.82 4.26
N ALA A 288 -17.76 -5.38 4.25
CA ALA A 288 -18.56 -5.55 3.04
C ALA A 288 -18.80 -4.26 2.24
N GLU A 289 -18.89 -3.12 2.93
CA GLU A 289 -19.08 -1.79 2.34
C GLU A 289 -17.91 -1.30 1.46
N PHE A 290 -16.70 -1.83 1.65
CA PHE A 290 -15.51 -1.46 0.86
C PHE A 290 -15.15 -2.47 -0.23
N VAL A 291 -15.87 -3.60 -0.31
CA VAL A 291 -15.56 -4.66 -1.28
C VAL A 291 -15.90 -4.23 -2.71
N VAL A 292 -17.04 -3.56 -2.90
CA VAL A 292 -17.53 -3.18 -4.23
C VAL A 292 -16.72 -2.02 -4.80
N GLN A 293 -16.05 -2.26 -5.92
CA GLN A 293 -15.32 -1.25 -6.67
C GLN A 293 -16.24 -0.60 -7.73
N ARG A 294 -16.02 0.68 -8.05
CA ARG A 294 -16.83 1.44 -9.02
C ARG A 294 -15.97 1.89 -10.19
N ASN A 295 -16.40 1.62 -11.41
CA ASN A 295 -15.59 1.91 -12.61
C ASN A 295 -15.48 3.40 -12.95
N GLU A 296 -16.27 4.29 -12.35
CA GLU A 296 -16.08 5.74 -12.44
C GLU A 296 -14.97 6.25 -11.50
N ASN A 297 -14.61 5.47 -10.49
CA ASN A 297 -13.67 5.85 -9.43
C ASN A 297 -12.23 5.60 -9.87
N ALA A 298 -11.50 6.69 -10.11
CA ALA A 298 -10.07 6.69 -10.40
C ALA A 298 -9.20 6.59 -9.13
N ASN A 299 -7.87 6.56 -9.33
CA ASN A 299 -6.87 6.76 -8.27
C ASN A 299 -5.67 7.57 -8.81
N PRO A 300 -4.78 8.18 -8.01
CA PRO A 300 -3.57 8.77 -8.55
C PRO A 300 -2.76 7.75 -9.36
N PRO A 301 -2.35 8.07 -10.61
CA PRO A 301 -1.69 7.11 -11.49
C PRO A 301 -0.19 7.01 -11.16
N THR A 302 0.14 6.71 -9.90
CA THR A 302 1.52 6.73 -9.37
C THR A 302 2.45 5.70 -10.01
N LEU A 303 1.91 4.65 -10.67
CA LEU A 303 2.73 3.70 -11.46
C LEU A 303 3.57 4.42 -12.53
N PHE A 304 3.15 5.59 -13.00
CA PHE A 304 3.97 6.42 -13.88
C PHE A 304 5.27 6.90 -13.22
N LEU A 305 5.30 7.14 -11.90
CA LEU A 305 6.55 7.46 -11.17
C LEU A 305 7.56 6.31 -11.29
N SER A 306 7.08 5.07 -11.19
CA SER A 306 7.92 3.88 -11.29
C SER A 306 8.37 3.62 -12.73
N LEU A 307 7.50 3.90 -13.72
CA LEU A 307 7.88 3.86 -15.14
C LEU A 307 8.93 4.91 -15.48
N GLN A 308 8.81 6.13 -14.95
CA GLN A 308 9.81 7.17 -15.08
C GLN A 308 11.17 6.70 -14.55
N GLU A 309 11.20 6.13 -13.35
CA GLU A 309 12.42 5.58 -12.75
C GLU A 309 13.06 4.49 -13.64
N LEU A 310 12.27 3.54 -14.17
CA LEU A 310 12.80 2.52 -15.09
C LEU A 310 13.40 3.12 -16.37
N ILE A 311 12.79 4.19 -16.89
CA ILE A 311 13.28 4.90 -18.09
C ILE A 311 14.58 5.64 -17.79
N GLU A 312 14.68 6.28 -16.63
CA GLU A 312 15.88 7.01 -16.20
C GLU A 312 17.05 6.05 -15.95
N GLN A 313 16.80 4.89 -15.34
CA GLN A 313 17.80 3.83 -15.20
C GLN A 313 18.30 3.30 -16.56
N LEU A 314 17.37 3.08 -17.51
CA LEU A 314 17.71 2.67 -18.87
C LEU A 314 18.54 3.75 -19.59
N SER A 315 18.15 5.02 -19.46
CA SER A 315 18.82 6.13 -20.13
C SER A 315 20.22 6.38 -19.55
N SER A 316 20.39 6.22 -18.24
CA SER A 316 21.66 6.47 -17.55
C SER A 316 22.66 5.33 -17.73
N ASN A 317 22.20 4.07 -17.81
CA ASN A 317 23.06 2.89 -17.94
C ASN A 317 22.44 1.86 -18.88
N PRO A 318 22.43 2.11 -20.20
CA PRO A 318 21.76 1.23 -21.17
C PRO A 318 22.37 -0.18 -21.21
N ASP A 319 23.69 -0.31 -21.05
CA ASP A 319 24.40 -1.59 -21.14
C ASP A 319 24.29 -2.45 -19.86
N LYS A 320 23.69 -1.92 -18.79
CA LYS A 320 23.51 -2.67 -17.55
C LYS A 320 22.50 -3.80 -17.78
N ALA A 321 22.88 -5.05 -17.46
CA ALA A 321 22.05 -6.23 -17.67
C ALA A 321 20.63 -6.11 -17.08
N ALA A 322 20.47 -5.41 -15.94
CA ALA A 322 19.18 -5.18 -15.30
C ALA A 322 18.26 -4.21 -16.08
N SER A 323 18.84 -3.33 -16.90
CA SER A 323 18.14 -2.32 -17.71
C SER A 323 17.69 -2.86 -19.08
N GLN A 324 18.41 -3.83 -19.63
CA GLN A 324 18.15 -4.41 -20.97
C GLN A 324 16.69 -4.88 -21.18
N PRO A 325 16.02 -5.53 -20.21
CA PRO A 325 14.63 -5.96 -20.38
C PRO A 325 13.60 -4.82 -20.37
N THR A 326 13.98 -3.60 -20.00
CA THR A 326 13.05 -2.47 -19.87
C THR A 326 12.42 -2.07 -21.21
N LEU A 327 13.20 -2.00 -22.30
CA LEU A 327 12.65 -1.59 -23.60
C LEU A 327 11.66 -2.63 -24.17
N PRO A 328 11.93 -3.95 -24.19
CA PRO A 328 10.94 -4.96 -24.54
C PRO A 328 9.70 -4.97 -23.63
N PHE A 329 9.88 -4.72 -22.34
CA PHE A 329 8.78 -4.60 -21.39
C PHE A 329 7.87 -3.42 -21.74
N LEU A 330 8.44 -2.21 -21.93
CA LEU A 330 7.68 -1.03 -22.32
C LEU A 330 6.94 -1.24 -23.64
N ARG A 331 7.58 -1.89 -24.62
CA ARG A 331 6.95 -2.20 -25.92
C ARG A 331 5.68 -3.04 -25.77
N ARG A 332 5.70 -4.05 -24.88
CA ARG A 332 4.51 -4.88 -24.58
C ARG A 332 3.45 -4.15 -23.77
N LEU A 333 3.89 -3.29 -22.84
CA LEU A 333 3.00 -2.55 -21.94
C LEU A 333 2.26 -1.41 -22.65
N PHE A 334 2.92 -0.76 -23.62
CA PHE A 334 2.49 0.52 -24.18
C PHE A 334 1.05 0.54 -24.72
N PRO A 335 0.53 -0.47 -25.45
CA PRO A 335 -0.86 -0.46 -25.90
C PRO A 335 -1.88 -0.33 -24.75
N ARG A 336 -1.70 -1.09 -23.66
CA ARG A 336 -2.56 -1.00 -22.47
C ARG A 336 -2.35 0.32 -21.73
N LEU A 337 -1.10 0.81 -21.68
CA LEU A 337 -0.79 2.08 -21.04
C LEU A 337 -1.49 3.26 -21.74
N LYS A 338 -1.59 3.24 -23.08
CA LYS A 338 -2.40 4.19 -23.85
C LYS A 338 -3.86 4.14 -23.43
N THR A 339 -4.44 2.95 -23.37
CA THR A 339 -5.84 2.75 -22.95
C THR A 339 -6.10 3.26 -21.52
N TRP A 340 -5.17 3.01 -20.59
CA TRP A 340 -5.25 3.55 -19.22
C TRP A 340 -5.20 5.08 -19.20
N PHE A 341 -4.24 5.67 -19.91
CA PHE A 341 -4.07 7.12 -19.98
C PHE A 341 -5.30 7.80 -20.61
N GLU A 342 -5.82 7.25 -21.71
CA GLU A 342 -7.02 7.72 -22.39
C GLU A 342 -8.26 7.61 -21.49
N TRP A 343 -8.37 6.54 -20.69
CA TRP A 343 -9.44 6.40 -19.72
C TRP A 343 -9.46 7.54 -18.70
N TYR A 344 -8.31 7.94 -18.14
CA TYR A 344 -8.25 9.14 -17.29
C TYR A 344 -8.65 10.40 -18.05
N ASN A 345 -8.09 10.59 -19.24
CA ASN A 345 -8.27 11.82 -20.01
C ASN A 345 -9.72 12.04 -20.44
N THR A 346 -10.47 10.94 -20.63
CA THR A 346 -11.89 10.98 -21.01
C THR A 346 -12.81 11.04 -19.78
N THR A 347 -12.63 10.15 -18.81
CA THR A 347 -13.60 9.96 -17.71
C THR A 347 -13.46 10.98 -16.58
N GLN A 348 -12.25 11.50 -16.35
CA GLN A 348 -11.96 12.42 -15.26
C GLN A 348 -11.84 13.89 -15.70
N SER A 349 -12.18 14.18 -16.96
CA SER A 349 -12.24 15.53 -17.52
C SER A 349 -13.16 16.46 -16.71
N GLY A 350 -12.77 17.73 -16.57
CA GLY A 350 -13.60 18.79 -16.01
C GLY A 350 -14.49 19.43 -17.08
N LEU A 351 -15.33 20.39 -16.67
CA LEU A 351 -16.19 21.12 -17.61
C LEU A 351 -15.42 22.12 -18.47
N LEU A 352 -14.31 22.67 -17.96
CA LEU A 352 -13.44 23.57 -18.72
C LEU A 352 -12.38 22.76 -19.48
N PRO A 353 -11.94 23.22 -20.67
CA PRO A 353 -10.83 22.60 -21.37
C PRO A 353 -9.60 22.45 -20.48
N ASN A 354 -8.94 21.30 -20.56
CA ASN A 354 -7.71 20.98 -19.81
C ASN A 354 -7.85 21.00 -18.28
N SER A 355 -9.08 21.10 -17.75
CA SER A 355 -9.35 20.93 -16.33
C SER A 355 -9.72 19.48 -16.03
N TYR A 356 -9.50 19.03 -14.80
CA TYR A 356 -9.83 17.68 -14.35
C TYR A 356 -10.58 17.71 -13.02
N ARG A 357 -11.40 16.67 -12.79
CA ARG A 357 -12.19 16.50 -11.56
C ARG A 357 -12.35 15.02 -11.21
N TRP A 358 -11.80 14.63 -10.06
CA TRP A 358 -12.14 13.37 -9.40
C TRP A 358 -13.64 13.06 -9.37
N ARG A 359 -14.01 11.87 -9.85
CA ARG A 359 -15.35 11.30 -9.66
C ARG A 359 -15.44 10.56 -8.31
N GLY A 360 -16.66 10.15 -7.94
CA GLY A 360 -16.88 9.34 -6.73
C GLY A 360 -16.85 10.08 -5.40
N ARG A 361 -16.90 11.42 -5.38
CA ARG A 361 -17.08 12.18 -4.12
C ARG A 361 -18.42 11.85 -3.47
N ASP A 362 -18.44 11.83 -2.14
CA ASP A 362 -19.67 11.60 -1.37
C ASP A 362 -20.71 12.68 -1.70
N LYS A 363 -21.91 12.25 -2.09
CA LYS A 363 -23.01 13.17 -2.45
C LYS A 363 -23.84 13.59 -1.24
N ASP A 364 -23.87 12.76 -0.19
CA ASP A 364 -24.61 13.09 1.04
C ASP A 364 -23.79 14.07 1.90
N THR A 365 -24.12 15.34 1.73
CA THR A 365 -23.49 16.43 2.48
C THR A 365 -23.92 16.50 3.94
N ASN A 366 -24.98 15.81 4.37
CA ASN A 366 -25.50 15.92 5.75
C ASN A 366 -24.70 15.07 6.75
N LEU A 367 -24.08 13.99 6.27
CA LEU A 367 -23.32 13.05 7.10
C LEU A 367 -21.93 13.57 7.44
N PHE A 368 -21.27 14.24 6.49
CA PHE A 368 -19.86 14.63 6.60
C PHE A 368 -19.70 16.13 6.82
N LEU A 369 -18.76 16.54 7.68
CA LEU A 369 -18.34 17.94 7.79
C LEU A 369 -17.87 18.49 6.43
N ASN A 370 -17.10 17.68 5.70
CA ASN A 370 -16.72 17.88 4.30
C ASN A 370 -16.78 16.53 3.56
N PRO A 371 -17.51 16.40 2.44
CA PRO A 371 -17.63 15.14 1.72
C PRO A 371 -16.27 14.57 1.28
N LYS A 372 -16.05 13.25 1.43
CA LYS A 372 -14.74 12.63 1.16
C LYS A 372 -14.46 12.58 -0.35
N THR A 373 -13.19 12.40 -0.69
CA THR A 373 -12.68 12.18 -2.05
C THR A 373 -11.73 10.98 -2.07
N LEU A 374 -12.27 9.80 -1.76
CA LEU A 374 -11.51 8.54 -1.64
C LEU A 374 -10.71 8.20 -2.91
N THR A 375 -11.21 8.64 -4.06
CA THR A 375 -10.56 8.46 -5.37
C THR A 375 -9.23 9.21 -5.46
N SER A 376 -9.05 10.31 -4.75
CA SER A 376 -7.78 11.06 -4.80
C SER A 376 -6.65 10.44 -3.98
N GLY A 377 -6.94 9.45 -3.14
CA GLY A 377 -5.98 8.91 -2.15
C GLY A 377 -5.81 9.80 -0.89
N LEU A 378 -6.32 11.04 -0.92
CA LEU A 378 -6.35 11.96 0.22
C LEU A 378 -7.77 12.08 0.77
N ASP A 379 -8.28 10.99 1.34
CA ASP A 379 -9.69 10.71 1.64
C ASP A 379 -10.50 11.89 2.21
N ASP A 380 -10.08 12.45 3.36
CA ASP A 380 -10.80 13.51 4.06
C ASP A 380 -10.15 14.90 3.88
N TYR A 381 -9.19 15.05 2.96
CA TYR A 381 -8.59 16.36 2.65
C TYR A 381 -9.70 17.34 2.24
N PRO A 382 -9.79 18.54 2.85
CA PRO A 382 -10.89 19.45 2.60
C PRO A 382 -10.93 19.93 1.13
N ARG A 383 -12.05 19.65 0.45
CA ARG A 383 -12.35 20.19 -0.89
C ARG A 383 -13.59 21.08 -0.85
N ALA A 384 -14.17 21.41 -2.01
CA ALA A 384 -15.38 22.21 -2.06
C ALA A 384 -16.48 21.56 -1.21
N SER A 385 -17.15 22.39 -0.42
CA SER A 385 -18.05 21.93 0.65
C SER A 385 -19.36 21.34 0.13
N HIS A 386 -19.74 21.70 -1.10
CA HIS A 386 -20.93 21.23 -1.80
C HIS A 386 -20.46 20.72 -3.17
N PRO A 387 -20.20 19.41 -3.30
CA PRO A 387 -19.71 18.82 -4.55
C PRO A 387 -20.62 19.17 -5.73
N SER A 388 -20.03 19.51 -6.87
CA SER A 388 -20.76 19.81 -8.10
C SER A 388 -19.94 19.42 -9.33
N ALA A 389 -20.55 19.49 -10.53
CA ALA A 389 -19.83 19.21 -11.76
C ALA A 389 -18.75 20.27 -12.07
N ASP A 390 -18.86 21.47 -11.49
CA ASP A 390 -17.99 22.64 -11.73
C ASP A 390 -16.64 22.57 -11.00
N GLU A 391 -16.42 21.54 -10.18
CA GLU A 391 -15.18 21.45 -9.42
C GLU A 391 -13.97 21.27 -10.34
N ARG A 392 -12.84 21.84 -9.92
CA ARG A 392 -11.53 21.63 -10.57
C ARG A 392 -10.54 21.21 -9.51
N HIS A 393 -9.87 20.09 -9.72
CA HIS A 393 -8.98 19.47 -8.75
C HIS A 393 -7.53 19.58 -9.21
N VAL A 394 -6.73 20.41 -8.51
CA VAL A 394 -5.37 20.77 -8.95
C VAL A 394 -4.41 19.59 -8.91
N ASP A 395 -4.58 18.70 -7.93
CA ASP A 395 -3.78 17.49 -7.79
C ASP A 395 -3.95 16.55 -9.00
N LEU A 396 -5.19 16.37 -9.48
CA LEU A 396 -5.44 15.55 -10.67
C LEU A 396 -4.91 16.19 -11.95
N HIS A 397 -5.02 17.51 -12.10
CA HIS A 397 -4.37 18.24 -13.20
C HIS A 397 -2.86 17.95 -13.24
N CYS A 398 -2.21 18.02 -12.07
CA CYS A 398 -0.78 17.78 -11.97
C CYS A 398 -0.39 16.32 -12.28
N TRP A 399 -1.20 15.35 -11.86
CA TRP A 399 -0.99 13.95 -12.25
C TRP A 399 -1.07 13.75 -13.76
N MET A 400 -2.04 14.37 -14.43
CA MET A 400 -2.18 14.27 -15.89
C MET A 400 -1.05 14.97 -16.64
N ALA A 401 -0.55 16.10 -16.12
CA ALA A 401 0.65 16.76 -16.64
C ALA A 401 1.87 15.84 -16.56
N LEU A 402 2.10 15.17 -15.42
CA LEU A 402 3.20 14.23 -15.25
C LEU A 402 3.07 13.00 -16.16
N SER A 403 1.90 12.35 -16.13
CA SER A 403 1.64 11.13 -16.90
C SER A 403 1.77 11.33 -18.41
N SER A 404 1.30 12.48 -18.94
CA SER A 404 1.44 12.79 -20.37
C SER A 404 2.91 12.96 -20.79
N GLY A 405 3.75 13.58 -19.96
CA GLY A 405 5.18 13.69 -20.23
C GLY A 405 5.89 12.34 -20.28
N ILE A 406 5.54 11.45 -19.35
CA ILE A 406 6.09 10.09 -19.29
C ILE A 406 5.58 9.24 -20.47
N MET A 407 4.31 9.37 -20.85
CA MET A 407 3.76 8.76 -22.07
C MET A 407 4.52 9.21 -23.32
N ALA A 408 4.78 10.52 -23.47
CA ALA A 408 5.55 11.06 -24.58
C ALA A 408 6.96 10.47 -24.63
N ARG A 409 7.63 10.38 -23.48
CA ARG A 409 8.98 9.80 -23.38
C ARG A 409 9.01 8.30 -23.73
N ILE A 410 8.05 7.51 -23.23
CA ILE A 410 7.93 6.09 -23.58
C ILE A 410 7.70 5.94 -25.09
N ALA A 411 6.77 6.69 -25.66
CA ALA A 411 6.46 6.65 -27.08
C ALA A 411 7.69 6.99 -27.95
N GLN A 412 8.45 8.03 -27.59
CA GLN A 412 9.70 8.39 -28.25
C GLN A 412 10.73 7.26 -28.21
N LEU A 413 10.93 6.63 -27.04
CA LEU A 413 11.88 5.51 -26.89
C LEU A 413 11.50 4.29 -27.74
N LEU A 414 10.21 4.07 -27.94
CA LEU A 414 9.69 2.93 -28.69
C LEU A 414 9.61 3.17 -30.20
N GLY A 415 9.74 4.42 -30.65
CA GLY A 415 9.50 4.84 -32.03
C GLY A 415 8.01 4.98 -32.39
N GLU A 416 7.16 5.18 -31.39
CA GLU A 416 5.71 5.32 -31.53
C GLU A 416 5.31 6.81 -31.69
N PRO A 417 4.11 7.11 -32.26
CA PRO A 417 3.58 8.48 -32.26
C PRO A 417 3.52 9.06 -30.85
N HIS A 418 4.12 10.23 -30.66
CA HIS A 418 4.30 10.85 -29.33
C HIS A 418 3.84 12.30 -29.26
N GLN A 419 3.51 12.91 -30.40
CA GLN A 419 3.24 14.33 -30.53
C GLN A 419 2.03 14.76 -29.69
N ASP A 420 0.97 13.95 -29.65
CA ASP A 420 -0.23 14.28 -28.87
C ASP A 420 0.04 14.25 -27.36
N TYR A 421 0.83 13.28 -26.88
CA TYR A 421 1.24 13.21 -25.47
C TYR A 421 2.16 14.38 -25.11
N GLN A 422 3.08 14.74 -26.00
CA GLN A 422 3.97 15.88 -25.81
C GLN A 422 3.20 17.20 -25.77
N LEU A 423 2.25 17.40 -26.68
CA LEU A 423 1.37 18.57 -26.69
C LEU A 423 0.52 18.63 -25.41
N THR A 424 -0.09 17.51 -25.01
CA THR A 424 -0.85 17.42 -23.76
C THR A 424 0.02 17.81 -22.56
N HIS A 425 1.24 17.29 -22.48
CA HIS A 425 2.19 17.63 -21.42
C HIS A 425 2.51 19.13 -21.43
N GLN A 426 2.86 19.70 -22.58
CA GLN A 426 3.18 21.13 -22.72
C GLN A 426 2.01 22.03 -22.32
N VAL A 427 0.78 21.68 -22.71
CA VAL A 427 -0.42 22.44 -22.34
C VAL A 427 -0.68 22.35 -20.85
N LEU A 428 -0.60 21.16 -20.25
CA LEU A 428 -0.89 20.96 -18.84
C LEU A 428 0.22 21.47 -17.90
N SER A 429 1.46 21.56 -18.39
CA SER A 429 2.58 22.15 -17.64
C SER A 429 2.76 23.65 -17.86
N ASP A 430 2.01 24.26 -18.79
CA ASP A 430 1.99 25.72 -18.96
C ASP A 430 1.54 26.39 -17.66
N ASN A 431 2.47 27.14 -17.07
CA ASN A 431 2.25 27.82 -15.80
C ASN A 431 1.18 28.91 -15.92
N ASN A 432 0.93 29.49 -17.11
CA ASN A 432 -0.16 30.46 -17.31
C ASN A 432 -1.53 29.80 -17.21
N LEU A 433 -1.74 28.68 -17.89
CA LEU A 433 -2.98 27.91 -17.81
C LEU A 433 -3.20 27.38 -16.39
N LEU A 434 -2.15 26.85 -15.76
CA LEU A 434 -2.21 26.41 -14.37
C LEU A 434 -2.65 27.54 -13.43
N ASN A 435 -2.13 28.76 -13.65
CA ASN A 435 -2.53 29.93 -12.88
C ASN A 435 -3.99 30.31 -13.11
N GLU A 436 -4.44 30.34 -14.36
CA GLU A 436 -5.83 30.62 -14.70
C GLU A 436 -6.80 29.66 -14.00
N LEU A 437 -6.49 28.36 -14.06
CA LEU A 437 -7.39 27.33 -13.54
C LEU A 437 -7.36 27.24 -12.01
N HIS A 438 -6.18 27.41 -11.40
CA HIS A 438 -5.90 26.97 -10.03
C HIS A 438 -5.21 27.99 -9.10
N TRP A 439 -4.63 29.09 -9.61
CA TRP A 439 -3.98 30.07 -8.72
C TRP A 439 -5.00 31.07 -8.15
N SER A 440 -5.09 31.14 -6.82
CA SER A 440 -5.91 32.14 -6.15
C SER A 440 -5.04 33.31 -5.68
N GLU A 441 -5.24 34.50 -6.25
CA GLU A 441 -4.55 35.72 -5.79
C GLU A 441 -4.90 36.09 -4.35
N GLN A 442 -6.15 35.84 -3.94
CA GLN A 442 -6.61 36.13 -2.58
C GLN A 442 -5.94 35.21 -1.55
N LEU A 443 -5.82 33.92 -1.86
CA LEU A 443 -5.24 32.92 -0.96
C LEU A 443 -3.71 32.81 -1.11
N ARG A 444 -3.15 33.34 -2.21
CA ARG A 444 -1.75 33.18 -2.62
C ARG A 444 -1.30 31.72 -2.65
N ALA A 445 -2.17 30.85 -3.14
CA ALA A 445 -1.95 29.41 -3.20
C ALA A 445 -2.66 28.79 -4.40
N PHE A 446 -2.09 27.70 -4.92
CA PHE A 446 -2.82 26.82 -5.81
C PHE A 446 -3.92 26.11 -5.03
N SER A 447 -5.13 26.14 -5.56
CA SER A 447 -6.34 25.71 -4.87
C SER A 447 -7.26 24.95 -5.82
N ASP A 448 -8.00 24.00 -5.25
CA ASP A 448 -9.20 23.48 -5.89
C ASP A 448 -10.21 24.62 -6.08
N PHE A 449 -11.12 24.46 -7.04
CA PHE A 449 -12.24 25.37 -7.26
C PHE A 449 -13.57 24.63 -7.13
N GLY A 450 -14.60 25.29 -6.62
CA GLY A 450 -15.97 24.75 -6.65
C GLY A 450 -16.93 25.50 -5.74
N ASN A 451 -18.13 24.92 -5.54
CA ASN A 451 -19.17 25.51 -4.70
C ASN A 451 -18.84 25.35 -3.20
N HIS A 452 -18.26 26.38 -2.60
CA HIS A 452 -17.63 26.29 -1.29
C HIS A 452 -18.15 27.32 -0.28
N THR A 453 -18.14 26.95 1.01
CA THR A 453 -18.30 27.82 2.18
C THR A 453 -17.54 27.20 3.35
N GLN A 454 -16.77 28.02 4.08
CA GLN A 454 -16.12 27.59 5.33
C GLN A 454 -17.09 27.58 6.52
N ALA A 455 -18.30 28.12 6.34
CA ALA A 455 -19.30 28.27 7.41
C ALA A 455 -20.08 26.97 7.67
N VAL A 456 -19.36 25.85 7.81
CA VAL A 456 -19.89 24.53 8.13
C VAL A 456 -19.47 24.09 9.53
N SER A 457 -20.28 23.28 10.18
CA SER A 457 -19.95 22.64 11.47
C SER A 457 -20.77 21.39 11.70
N LEU A 458 -20.25 20.43 12.46
CA LEU A 458 -21.07 19.36 13.04
C LEU A 458 -21.79 19.87 14.29
N GLN A 459 -23.09 19.64 14.39
CA GLN A 459 -23.93 19.98 15.53
C GLN A 459 -24.74 18.77 15.95
N GLN A 460 -25.06 18.66 17.24
CA GLN A 460 -26.01 17.64 17.69
C GLN A 460 -27.40 17.96 17.16
N GLU A 461 -28.02 16.97 16.53
CA GLU A 461 -29.38 17.02 16.06
C GLU A 461 -30.33 17.35 17.21
N LYS A 462 -31.23 18.32 16.98
CA LYS A 462 -32.25 18.68 17.98
C LYS A 462 -33.38 17.66 17.91
N VAL A 463 -33.35 16.66 18.78
CA VAL A 463 -34.45 15.70 18.95
C VAL A 463 -35.55 16.35 19.80
N TYR A 464 -36.71 16.61 19.20
CA TYR A 464 -37.87 17.09 19.95
C TYR A 464 -38.49 15.94 20.76
N VAL A 465 -38.55 16.10 22.09
CA VAL A 465 -39.21 15.17 23.00
C VAL A 465 -40.48 15.84 23.54
N PRO A 466 -41.68 15.38 23.16
CA PRO A 466 -42.93 15.89 23.70
C PRO A 466 -42.98 15.77 25.24
N PRO A 467 -43.63 16.71 25.95
CA PRO A 467 -43.79 16.63 27.40
C PRO A 467 -44.51 15.34 27.82
N GLY A 468 -43.94 14.59 28.77
CA GLY A 468 -44.55 13.39 29.35
C GLY A 468 -44.13 12.04 28.75
N GLN A 469 -43.25 12.00 27.74
CA GLN A 469 -42.76 10.75 27.15
C GLN A 469 -41.32 10.36 27.60
N PRO A 470 -41.01 9.06 27.79
CA PRO A 470 -39.68 8.62 28.22
C PRO A 470 -38.61 8.90 27.15
N ARG A 471 -37.49 9.55 27.52
CA ARG A 471 -36.36 9.85 26.62
C ARG A 471 -35.78 8.63 25.89
N HIS A 472 -35.88 7.44 26.47
CA HIS A 472 -35.37 6.18 25.89
C HIS A 472 -36.14 5.70 24.64
N GLN A 473 -37.30 6.31 24.33
CA GLN A 473 -38.11 5.98 23.14
C GLN A 473 -37.72 6.80 21.90
N PHE A 474 -36.79 7.76 22.04
CA PHE A 474 -36.35 8.63 20.95
C PHE A 474 -34.94 8.26 20.47
N PRO A 475 -34.65 8.43 19.17
CA PRO A 475 -33.32 8.14 18.63
C PRO A 475 -32.24 8.99 19.31
N VAL A 476 -31.06 8.40 19.50
CA VAL A 476 -29.89 9.09 20.03
C VAL A 476 -29.55 10.28 19.12
N ALA A 477 -29.33 11.46 19.70
CA ALA A 477 -29.01 12.67 18.95
C ALA A 477 -27.72 12.46 18.13
N ARG A 478 -27.83 12.50 16.80
CA ARG A 478 -26.70 12.31 15.88
C ARG A 478 -25.95 13.61 15.67
N LEU A 479 -24.66 13.55 15.33
CA LEU A 479 -23.95 14.69 14.77
C LEU A 479 -24.35 14.88 13.31
N VAL A 480 -24.96 16.03 13.00
CA VAL A 480 -25.37 16.42 11.65
C VAL A 480 -24.63 17.68 11.21
N ARG A 481 -24.34 17.79 9.92
CA ARG A 481 -23.73 19.00 9.37
C ARG A 481 -24.75 20.15 9.37
N SER A 482 -24.30 21.31 9.83
CA SER A 482 -25.01 22.59 9.73
C SER A 482 -24.24 23.56 8.84
N VAL A 483 -24.95 24.21 7.91
CA VAL A 483 -24.41 25.21 6.98
C VAL A 483 -24.94 26.59 7.39
N ARG A 484 -24.06 27.47 7.90
CA ARG A 484 -24.45 28.80 8.40
C ARG A 484 -24.45 29.89 7.34
N ARG A 485 -23.75 29.68 6.21
CA ARG A 485 -23.70 30.61 5.08
C ARG A 485 -23.77 29.82 3.78
N ALA A 486 -24.62 30.26 2.86
CA ALA A 486 -24.75 29.64 1.54
C ALA A 486 -23.38 29.57 0.84
N PRO A 487 -23.09 28.47 0.14
CA PRO A 487 -21.87 28.32 -0.64
C PRO A 487 -21.92 29.19 -1.91
N LYS A 488 -20.74 29.48 -2.46
CA LYS A 488 -20.58 30.14 -3.76
C LYS A 488 -19.42 29.51 -4.52
N GLN A 489 -19.42 29.67 -5.85
CA GLN A 489 -18.28 29.30 -6.69
C GLN A 489 -17.06 30.15 -6.31
N GLN A 490 -16.01 29.50 -5.82
CA GLN A 490 -14.76 30.14 -5.40
C GLN A 490 -13.63 29.12 -5.28
N TYR A 491 -12.39 29.61 -5.18
CA TYR A 491 -11.27 28.78 -4.76
C TYR A 491 -11.45 28.30 -3.32
N VAL A 492 -11.12 27.04 -3.08
CA VAL A 492 -11.23 26.38 -1.78
C VAL A 492 -10.01 26.76 -0.95
N ASN A 493 -10.26 27.42 0.19
CA ASN A 493 -9.21 27.73 1.15
C ASN A 493 -8.91 26.49 2.00
N ALA A 494 -7.96 25.68 1.52
CA ALA A 494 -7.46 24.48 2.17
C ALA A 494 -5.96 24.31 1.86
N LEU A 495 -5.12 25.16 2.46
CA LEU A 495 -3.66 25.10 2.27
C LEU A 495 -3.10 23.81 2.89
N GLY A 496 -2.47 22.98 2.07
CA GLY A 496 -1.93 21.68 2.47
C GLY A 496 -1.32 20.95 1.29
N TYR A 497 -1.21 19.63 1.37
CA TYR A 497 -0.60 18.80 0.32
C TYR A 497 -1.16 19.07 -1.08
N VAL A 498 -2.49 19.21 -1.23
CA VAL A 498 -3.12 19.49 -2.54
C VAL A 498 -2.58 20.79 -3.16
N SER A 499 -2.39 21.83 -2.35
CA SER A 499 -1.82 23.11 -2.82
C SER A 499 -0.37 23.03 -3.29
N LEU A 500 0.35 21.97 -2.91
CA LEU A 500 1.75 21.79 -3.25
C LEU A 500 1.95 20.98 -4.55
N PHE A 501 0.94 20.36 -5.13
CA PHE A 501 1.10 19.43 -6.27
C PHE A 501 1.89 19.99 -7.46
N PRO A 502 1.69 21.26 -7.89
CA PRO A 502 2.52 21.84 -8.94
C PRO A 502 4.02 21.84 -8.61
N PHE A 503 4.36 22.05 -7.34
CA PHE A 503 5.73 21.97 -6.83
C PHE A 503 6.19 20.51 -6.69
N LEU A 504 5.38 19.64 -6.08
CA LEU A 504 5.70 18.23 -5.79
C LEU A 504 6.02 17.42 -7.06
N LEU A 505 5.36 17.74 -8.17
CA LEU A 505 5.50 17.04 -9.45
C LEU A 505 6.33 17.84 -10.48
N HIS A 506 7.11 18.82 -10.03
CA HIS A 506 8.08 19.58 -10.86
C HIS A 506 7.45 20.31 -12.06
N ILE A 507 6.24 20.84 -11.89
CA ILE A 507 5.52 21.57 -12.96
C ILE A 507 5.89 23.06 -12.96
N LEU A 508 6.22 23.62 -11.79
CA LEU A 508 6.54 25.04 -11.69
C LEU A 508 7.89 25.38 -12.31
N GLU A 509 7.93 26.49 -13.03
CA GLU A 509 9.18 27.03 -13.55
C GLU A 509 10.10 27.47 -12.39
N PRO A 510 11.42 27.23 -12.45
CA PRO A 510 12.36 27.53 -11.36
C PRO A 510 12.43 29.00 -10.93
N ASP A 511 12.06 29.94 -11.81
CA ASP A 511 12.02 31.38 -11.57
C ASP A 511 10.63 31.92 -11.24
N SER A 512 9.60 31.07 -11.25
CA SER A 512 8.23 31.45 -10.91
C SER A 512 8.12 32.05 -9.50
N PRO A 513 7.59 33.27 -9.31
CA PRO A 513 7.35 33.85 -7.98
C PRO A 513 6.44 32.99 -7.08
N LYS A 514 5.63 32.14 -7.68
CA LYS A 514 4.74 31.21 -6.97
C LYS A 514 5.52 30.09 -6.29
N LEU A 515 6.65 29.68 -6.85
CA LEU A 515 7.59 28.77 -6.19
C LEU A 515 8.14 29.39 -4.90
N GLU A 516 8.57 30.66 -4.95
CA GLU A 516 9.04 31.36 -3.74
C GLU A 516 8.00 31.38 -2.62
N HIS A 517 6.74 31.64 -3.00
CA HIS A 517 5.60 31.63 -2.08
C HIS A 517 5.40 30.24 -1.48
N ILE A 518 5.40 29.17 -2.28
CA ILE A 518 5.32 27.80 -1.77
C ILE A 518 6.46 27.51 -0.78
N LEU A 519 7.70 27.85 -1.12
CA LEU A 519 8.84 27.62 -0.22
C LEU A 519 8.70 28.40 1.11
N ARG A 520 8.08 29.59 1.07
CA ARG A 520 7.76 30.35 2.30
C ARG A 520 6.68 29.67 3.13
N GLU A 521 5.59 29.23 2.50
CA GLU A 521 4.46 28.59 3.18
C GLU A 521 4.84 27.22 3.77
N ILE A 522 5.66 26.45 3.05
CA ILE A 522 6.24 25.19 3.54
C ILE A 522 7.03 25.42 4.82
N ARG A 523 7.86 26.48 4.87
CA ARG A 523 8.72 26.81 6.02
C ARG A 523 7.98 27.35 7.24
N ASP A 524 6.74 27.81 7.09
CA ASP A 524 5.97 28.40 8.18
C ASP A 524 5.49 27.33 9.17
N SER A 525 6.00 27.37 10.41
CA SER A 525 5.64 26.43 11.48
C SER A 525 4.19 26.57 11.97
N ASN A 526 3.57 27.73 11.76
CA ASN A 526 2.15 27.95 12.03
C ASN A 526 1.25 27.39 10.91
N LYS A 527 1.85 26.90 9.82
CA LYS A 527 1.17 26.28 8.69
C LYS A 527 1.63 24.84 8.51
N LEU A 528 2.61 24.58 7.66
CA LEU A 528 2.96 23.23 7.22
C LEU A 528 4.22 22.67 7.90
N TRP A 529 5.17 23.50 8.33
CA TRP A 529 6.44 23.01 8.85
C TRP A 529 6.30 22.38 10.24
N THR A 530 6.99 21.26 10.46
CA THR A 530 7.19 20.64 11.77
C THR A 530 8.62 20.08 11.89
N PRO A 531 9.10 19.80 13.12
CA PRO A 531 10.35 19.06 13.35
C PRO A 531 10.32 17.59 12.89
N TYR A 532 9.21 17.10 12.32
CA TYR A 532 8.98 15.70 11.98
C TYR A 532 8.62 15.48 10.50
N GLY A 533 8.47 16.55 9.72
CA GLY A 533 7.98 16.55 8.34
C GLY A 533 6.90 17.61 8.08
N LEU A 534 6.36 17.66 6.86
CA LEU A 534 5.29 18.59 6.47
C LEU A 534 3.91 18.04 6.83
N ARG A 535 3.07 18.88 7.43
CA ARG A 535 1.65 18.56 7.71
C ARG A 535 0.86 18.34 6.43
N SER A 536 -0.08 17.40 6.46
CA SER A 536 -1.07 17.23 5.37
C SER A 536 -1.93 18.45 5.15
N LEU A 537 -2.30 19.16 6.21
CA LEU A 537 -3.09 20.39 6.18
C LEU A 537 -2.50 21.43 7.11
N SER A 538 -2.52 22.70 6.69
CA SER A 538 -2.06 23.84 7.47
C SER A 538 -2.69 23.87 8.86
N LYS A 539 -1.88 24.08 9.89
CA LYS A 539 -2.35 24.25 11.27
C LYS A 539 -3.27 25.46 11.44
N ALA A 540 -3.17 26.45 10.54
CA ALA A 540 -4.06 27.61 10.51
C ALA A 540 -5.43 27.34 9.85
N ASP A 541 -5.61 26.17 9.22
CA ASP A 541 -6.86 25.83 8.55
C ASP A 541 -7.98 25.48 9.56
N PRO A 542 -9.23 25.94 9.36
CA PRO A 542 -10.35 25.59 10.23
C PRO A 542 -10.64 24.08 10.34
N MET A 543 -10.23 23.29 9.35
CA MET A 543 -10.39 21.83 9.30
C MET A 543 -9.22 21.07 9.92
N TYR A 544 -8.15 21.74 10.36
CA TYR A 544 -7.03 21.11 11.04
C TYR A 544 -7.49 20.30 12.26
N MET A 545 -7.14 19.02 12.27
CA MET A 545 -7.51 18.02 13.28
C MET A 545 -9.03 17.89 13.53
N LYS A 546 -9.88 18.33 12.59
CA LYS A 546 -11.33 18.15 12.68
C LYS A 546 -11.73 16.77 12.18
N ARG A 547 -12.43 16.02 13.03
CA ARG A 547 -13.15 14.80 12.65
C ARG A 547 -14.16 15.09 11.54
N ASN A 548 -14.38 14.14 10.62
CA ASN A 548 -15.32 14.32 9.53
C ASN A 548 -16.75 13.91 9.91
N THR A 549 -16.87 12.94 10.82
CA THR A 549 -18.12 12.45 11.42
C THR A 549 -17.87 12.17 12.90
N GLU A 550 -18.82 11.55 13.60
CA GLU A 550 -18.59 11.07 14.97
C GLU A 550 -17.46 10.04 15.06
N HIS A 551 -17.32 9.20 14.03
CA HIS A 551 -16.43 8.03 14.00
C HIS A 551 -15.21 8.22 13.07
N ASP A 552 -15.25 9.18 12.15
CA ASP A 552 -14.14 9.49 11.24
C ASP A 552 -13.19 10.50 11.89
N ALA A 553 -12.14 9.99 12.54
CA ALA A 553 -11.01 10.80 13.02
C ALA A 553 -10.30 11.53 11.86
N PRO A 554 -9.60 12.65 12.13
CA PRO A 554 -8.83 13.35 11.08
C PRO A 554 -7.72 12.46 10.52
N TYR A 555 -7.58 12.44 9.19
CA TYR A 555 -6.61 11.59 8.49
C TYR A 555 -5.61 12.42 7.68
N TRP A 556 -6.07 13.09 6.62
CA TRP A 556 -5.32 14.03 5.79
C TRP A 556 -5.53 15.50 6.22
N ARG A 557 -5.72 15.72 7.53
CA ARG A 557 -6.08 17.02 8.14
C ARG A 557 -5.07 17.52 9.18
N GLY A 558 -3.80 17.20 9.00
CA GLY A 558 -2.73 17.58 9.93
C GLY A 558 -1.59 16.58 10.02
N PRO A 559 -1.86 15.26 10.19
CA PRO A 559 -0.80 14.24 10.25
C PRO A 559 0.17 14.28 9.07
N ILE A 560 1.37 13.76 9.29
CA ILE A 560 2.49 13.76 8.36
C ILE A 560 2.55 12.42 7.64
N TRP A 561 2.58 12.44 6.31
CA TRP A 561 2.60 11.26 5.46
C TRP A 561 3.87 11.21 4.61
N ILE A 562 4.53 10.05 4.59
CA ILE A 562 5.88 9.92 4.02
C ILE A 562 5.87 9.92 2.49
N ASN A 563 4.84 9.42 1.82
CA ASN A 563 4.70 9.52 0.35
C ASN A 563 4.76 10.97 -0.16
N ILE A 564 3.94 11.88 0.40
CA ILE A 564 3.92 13.28 -0.04
C ILE A 564 5.17 14.02 0.43
N ASN A 565 5.67 13.71 1.63
CA ASN A 565 6.95 14.25 2.09
C ASN A 565 8.14 13.81 1.24
N TYR A 566 8.14 12.57 0.73
CA TYR A 566 9.13 12.09 -0.23
C TYR A 566 9.09 12.94 -1.51
N LEU A 567 7.89 13.17 -2.07
CA LEU A 567 7.74 14.05 -3.24
C LEU A 567 8.21 15.49 -2.96
N ALA A 568 7.97 16.01 -1.76
CA ALA A 568 8.44 17.33 -1.35
C ALA A 568 9.96 17.38 -1.24
N VAL A 569 10.59 16.40 -0.62
CA VAL A 569 12.06 16.30 -0.52
C VAL A 569 12.67 16.17 -1.92
N ARG A 570 12.11 15.33 -2.78
CA ARG A 570 12.50 15.22 -4.20
C ARG A 570 12.38 16.55 -4.95
N ALA A 571 11.30 17.28 -4.74
CA ALA A 571 11.09 18.60 -5.35
C ALA A 571 12.11 19.63 -4.84
N LEU A 572 12.33 19.71 -3.53
CA LEU A 572 13.36 20.60 -2.97
C LEU A 572 14.76 20.26 -3.51
N HIS A 573 15.09 18.97 -3.63
CA HIS A 573 16.34 18.54 -4.26
C HIS A 573 16.42 19.00 -5.72
N HIS A 574 15.39 18.77 -6.52
CA HIS A 574 15.32 19.24 -7.91
C HIS A 574 15.60 20.75 -8.02
N TYR A 575 14.83 21.58 -7.31
CA TYR A 575 15.00 23.04 -7.36
C TYR A 575 16.28 23.55 -6.69
N SER A 576 16.93 22.75 -5.84
CA SER A 576 18.28 23.08 -5.31
C SER A 576 19.35 22.96 -6.39
N THR A 577 19.19 22.03 -7.33
CA THR A 577 20.16 21.76 -8.40
C THR A 577 19.82 22.45 -9.73
N THR A 578 18.56 22.83 -9.94
CA THR A 578 18.10 23.51 -11.15
C THR A 578 18.39 25.00 -11.08
N HIS A 579 19.01 25.57 -12.12
CA HIS A 579 19.32 27.01 -12.17
C HIS A 579 18.06 27.87 -11.96
N GLY A 580 18.11 28.80 -11.00
CA GLY A 580 17.00 29.70 -10.69
C GLY A 580 17.23 30.52 -9.42
N PRO A 581 16.42 31.55 -9.17
CA PRO A 581 16.59 32.47 -8.05
C PRO A 581 16.38 31.85 -6.66
N TYR A 582 15.82 30.63 -6.58
CA TYR A 582 15.45 29.99 -5.31
C TYR A 582 16.29 28.74 -4.96
N GLN A 583 17.44 28.54 -5.60
CA GLN A 583 18.33 27.39 -5.37
C GLN A 583 18.79 27.28 -3.91
N GLU A 584 19.33 28.37 -3.35
CA GLU A 584 19.83 28.38 -1.96
C GLU A 584 18.71 28.11 -0.95
N LYS A 585 17.54 28.72 -1.16
CA LYS A 585 16.35 28.52 -0.31
C LYS A 585 15.86 27.08 -0.38
N SER A 586 15.86 26.49 -1.58
CA SER A 586 15.48 25.08 -1.79
C SER A 586 16.48 24.13 -1.14
N THR A 587 17.79 24.43 -1.23
CA THR A 587 18.87 23.67 -0.57
C THR A 587 18.67 23.61 0.94
N ALA A 588 18.49 24.77 1.58
CA ALA A 588 18.31 24.84 3.03
C ALA A 588 17.07 24.07 3.51
N LEU A 589 15.95 24.18 2.77
CA LEU A 589 14.72 23.46 3.09
C LEU A 589 14.87 21.95 2.85
N TYR A 590 15.55 21.55 1.77
CA TYR A 590 15.83 20.16 1.44
C TYR A 590 16.56 19.46 2.58
N GLU A 591 17.70 20.02 3.00
CA GLU A 591 18.56 19.46 4.04
C GLU A 591 17.81 19.28 5.37
N GLU A 592 17.07 20.32 5.78
CA GLU A 592 16.36 20.29 7.06
C GLU A 592 15.14 19.36 7.02
N LEU A 593 14.32 19.41 5.96
CA LEU A 593 13.13 18.56 5.86
C LEU A 593 13.51 17.08 5.81
N ARG A 594 14.49 16.75 4.97
CA ARG A 594 15.04 15.39 4.86
C ARG A 594 15.52 14.88 6.22
N THR A 595 16.30 15.69 6.94
CA THR A 595 16.83 15.35 8.26
C THR A 595 15.73 15.12 9.28
N ASN A 596 14.73 16.02 9.34
CA ASN A 596 13.59 15.90 10.25
C ASN A 596 12.80 14.61 10.06
N ILE A 597 12.53 14.25 8.79
CA ILE A 597 11.79 13.03 8.46
C ILE A 597 12.60 11.78 8.86
N ILE A 598 13.86 11.68 8.43
CA ILE A 598 14.71 10.52 8.72
C ILE A 598 14.83 10.32 10.23
N ASN A 599 15.11 11.38 10.98
CA ASN A 599 15.23 11.33 12.43
C ASN A 599 13.95 10.88 13.10
N ASN A 600 12.79 11.41 12.68
CA ASN A 600 11.53 11.05 13.31
C ASN A 600 11.12 9.60 13.02
N VAL A 601 11.18 9.17 11.75
CA VAL A 601 10.84 7.79 11.35
C VAL A 601 11.76 6.80 12.05
N TYR A 602 13.06 7.06 12.08
CA TYR A 602 14.04 6.22 12.77
C TYR A 602 13.80 6.18 14.29
N ARG A 603 13.56 7.33 14.93
CA ARG A 603 13.22 7.41 16.36
C ARG A 603 12.01 6.55 16.68
N GLN A 604 10.92 6.67 15.91
CA GLN A 604 9.72 5.87 16.13
C GLN A 604 9.96 4.37 15.89
N TYR A 605 10.76 4.02 14.89
CA TYR A 605 11.17 2.63 14.68
C TYR A 605 11.92 2.06 15.89
N VAL A 606 12.85 2.83 16.49
CA VAL A 606 13.58 2.40 17.69
C VAL A 606 12.66 2.31 18.91
N GLU A 607 11.77 3.29 19.11
CA GLU A 607 10.86 3.35 20.26
C GLU A 607 9.77 2.26 20.22
N THR A 608 9.23 1.96 19.04
CA THR A 608 8.05 1.09 18.92
C THR A 608 8.32 -0.23 18.21
N GLY A 609 9.48 -0.40 17.58
CA GLY A 609 9.82 -1.57 16.75
C GLY A 609 9.16 -1.59 15.37
N TYR A 610 8.48 -0.51 14.95
CA TYR A 610 7.68 -0.48 13.71
C TYR A 610 7.84 0.82 12.93
N ILE A 611 7.60 0.72 11.61
CA ILE A 611 7.35 1.86 10.72
C ILE A 611 5.83 2.02 10.60
N TRP A 612 5.36 3.26 10.56
CA TRP A 612 3.95 3.63 10.68
C TRP A 612 3.43 4.29 9.40
N GLU A 613 2.11 4.23 9.22
CA GLU A 613 1.39 4.81 8.08
C GLU A 613 1.55 6.33 7.99
N GLN A 614 1.38 6.99 9.14
CA GLN A 614 1.47 8.43 9.31
C GLN A 614 2.08 8.79 10.67
N TYR A 615 2.46 10.05 10.84
CA TYR A 615 3.10 10.56 12.05
C TYR A 615 2.38 11.79 12.58
N ASN A 616 2.25 11.87 13.91
CA ASN A 616 1.63 13.01 14.57
C ASN A 616 2.46 14.28 14.35
N ASP A 617 1.83 15.35 13.90
CA ASP A 617 2.51 16.60 13.56
C ASP A 617 3.04 17.38 14.77
N SER A 618 2.52 17.10 15.96
CA SER A 618 2.89 17.80 17.20
C SER A 618 3.93 17.05 18.01
N THR A 619 3.91 15.72 17.98
CA THR A 619 4.78 14.85 18.81
C THR A 619 5.76 14.02 17.99
N GLY A 620 5.51 13.85 16.69
CA GLY A 620 6.23 12.92 15.82
C GLY A 620 5.88 11.45 16.05
N ARG A 621 4.96 11.14 16.97
CA ARG A 621 4.58 9.75 17.30
C ARG A 621 3.96 9.04 16.09
N GLY A 622 4.33 7.79 15.84
CA GLY A 622 3.69 6.94 14.83
C GLY A 622 2.20 6.73 15.09
N GLN A 623 1.37 6.81 14.04
CA GLN A 623 -0.09 6.69 14.09
C GLN A 623 -0.60 5.86 12.90
N GLY A 624 -1.81 5.33 13.01
CA GLY A 624 -2.44 4.53 11.97
C GLY A 624 -1.95 3.08 11.95
N SER A 625 -1.97 2.47 10.77
CA SER A 625 -1.58 1.08 10.55
C SER A 625 -0.08 0.84 10.79
N HIS A 626 0.25 -0.35 11.28
CA HIS A 626 1.62 -0.86 11.40
C HIS A 626 1.65 -2.40 11.34
N PRO A 627 2.76 -3.04 10.92
CA PRO A 627 3.90 -2.44 10.22
C PRO A 627 3.48 -1.87 8.86
N PHE A 628 3.81 -0.60 8.59
CA PHE A 628 3.52 0.08 7.34
C PHE A 628 4.82 0.31 6.58
N THR A 629 5.32 -0.74 5.95
CA THR A 629 6.47 -0.68 5.03
C THR A 629 6.01 -0.58 3.58
N GLY A 630 4.86 0.07 3.37
CA GLY A 630 4.49 0.66 2.09
C GLY A 630 5.29 1.93 1.82
N TRP A 631 4.64 3.05 1.49
CA TRP A 631 5.37 4.29 1.16
C TRP A 631 6.31 4.81 2.27
N SER A 632 6.11 4.44 3.54
CA SER A 632 6.98 4.94 4.63
C SER A 632 8.41 4.39 4.56
N ALA A 633 8.61 3.28 3.82
CA ALA A 633 9.93 2.77 3.50
C ALA A 633 10.71 3.67 2.52
N LEU A 634 10.07 4.65 1.85
CA LEU A 634 10.75 5.66 1.03
C LEU A 634 11.75 6.52 1.85
N THR A 635 11.69 6.45 3.17
CA THR A 635 12.76 6.96 4.04
C THR A 635 14.13 6.42 3.65
N VAL A 636 14.24 5.18 3.16
CA VAL A 636 15.49 4.61 2.64
C VAL A 636 16.01 5.39 1.43
N LEU A 637 15.14 5.76 0.49
CA LEU A 637 15.51 6.58 -0.66
C LEU A 637 15.92 7.99 -0.24
N MET A 638 15.24 8.58 0.75
CA MET A 638 15.67 9.87 1.32
C MET A 638 17.04 9.76 1.99
N MET A 639 17.33 8.69 2.75
CA MET A 639 18.66 8.47 3.32
C MET A 639 19.72 8.33 2.22
N ALA A 640 19.42 7.58 1.16
CA ALA A 640 20.32 7.37 0.02
C ALA A 640 20.41 8.58 -0.94
N GLU A 641 19.52 9.57 -0.81
CA GLU A 641 19.40 10.72 -1.73
C GLU A 641 19.22 10.28 -3.18
N GLN A 642 18.33 9.31 -3.40
CA GLN A 642 17.96 8.77 -4.71
C GLN A 642 16.49 9.13 -4.96
N TYR A 643 16.24 10.05 -5.89
CA TYR A 643 14.93 10.70 -6.05
C TYR A 643 14.28 10.49 -7.41
#